data_AF-A0A1I2M6N8-F1
#
_entry.id   AF-A0A1I2M6N8-F1
#
_cell.length_a   1.000
_cell.length_b   1.000
_cell.length_c   1.000
_cell.angle_alpha   90.00
_cell.angle_beta   90.00
_cell.angle_gamma   90.00
#
_symmetry.space_group_name_H-M   'P 1'
#
loop_
_entity.id
_entity.type
_entity.pdbx_description
1 polymer ?
#
loop_
_entity_poly.entity_id
_entity_poly.type
_entity_poly.pdbx_seq_one_letter_code
_entity_poly.pdbx_strand_id
1 'polypeptide(L)'
;MKRRKIALSLIFMLSILPALAGRMPSTYKMSKNTLLNKIKGGWAGQTIGVTYGGPTEFKYLGRTIPDTTEITWPEHQCKWYFDHEPFLYDDIYMDLTFVGVYDKLGLDAPADAFAKAFAYARYELAHANQQARYNIAVKHLKPLESGHWKNNPHADDIDFQIEADFSGLMSPGMPNAAIHFGDRIGHLMNYGDGWYGGVFVGAMYSLAFVSSNIAYIVDTALRAIPRQSTFYQCISDVIRWHKEHPDNWRTTWQLVQDKWADEITCPDGVMQPFNIDAKLNSAYVVMGLLYGEGDFGKSLEISTRCGQDSDCNPSTVGGILGVILGYDGIPELWMKPLREIEDIPFKYTGISLNKAYGMSYGQALQVIEQFGGKVGSNAVEIRVEEPLVVRFEQSYDGLYLAEKRGLGNKSVQDVGAIRFDGCGIVVRGKLDCADKKYVGEVEVWLDGKKIETRKWPSRKWRNRAPEAYSLFGLLDMPHVLTFKFLNPRDSVKTDLWSILVYKYKKTGTEVFTTARDAEVPYRIPAIAQTKTGDLIYFTDYRPCKDDIGFGRVDQHYRISRDGGKTWEAEQILVEGTGVKGAMDCAYGDPVIAADRESDELYLGTGCCDRPYYAATTTRQNPFPMVNWRSKDGGKTWSRPRNITEQIYGMLDKGSLGPAQSLFFSSGRMMQSRMVKKGRYYRLYVAILVREQGNYVLYSDDFGNNWKILGGNQVQPCLKGDEAKCEELPDGSVLLSSRKHGGRFFNIFNYTDVKKGRGTWQQCAASQDDNHGCRATDNFTNGEILSVKAVRQEDQKEVTLLLQSVPLGPGRSHVGIWYKALESKADYASPAVIARNWEDFFQVTARNSAYSTMIQLHDGSIAFAWEEATYDQAYTEMFRRLTVEEITCGKYK
;
A
#
# COMPACT_ATOMS: atom_id res chain seq x y z
N MET A 1 71.98 34.58 32.81
CA MET A 1 70.92 34.76 31.78
C MET A 1 70.52 33.39 31.23
N LYS A 2 69.62 32.71 31.94
CA LYS A 2 68.20 32.43 31.59
C LYS A 2 67.98 31.46 30.41
N ARG A 3 67.92 30.18 30.79
CA ARG A 3 67.28 29.05 30.10
C ARG A 3 65.86 29.41 29.66
N ARG A 4 65.45 29.02 28.44
CA ARG A 4 64.03 28.91 28.06
C ARG A 4 63.72 27.47 27.68
N LYS A 5 62.71 26.95 28.39
CA LYS A 5 62.16 25.60 28.32
C LYS A 5 61.35 25.44 27.03
N ILE A 6 61.53 24.31 26.35
CA ILE A 6 60.64 23.83 25.30
C ILE A 6 59.46 23.14 26.01
N ALA A 7 58.24 23.61 25.76
CA ALA A 7 57.02 22.94 26.17
C ALA A 7 56.50 22.11 24.99
N LEU A 8 56.40 20.79 25.17
CA LEU A 8 55.66 19.90 24.29
C LEU A 8 54.17 20.17 24.45
N SER A 9 53.51 20.68 23.41
CA SER A 9 52.06 20.61 23.28
C SER A 9 51.71 19.31 22.55
N LEU A 10 51.06 18.38 23.26
CA LEU A 10 50.42 17.22 22.64
C LEU A 10 49.29 17.72 21.73
N ILE A 11 49.48 17.56 20.42
CA ILE A 11 48.41 17.67 19.43
C ILE A 11 47.63 16.35 19.49
N PHE A 12 46.39 16.42 20.00
CA PHE A 12 45.41 15.36 19.80
C PHE A 12 45.10 15.29 18.30
N MET A 13 45.62 14.27 17.59
CA MET A 13 45.15 13.96 16.25
C MET A 13 43.71 13.46 16.36
N LEU A 14 42.73 14.30 15.99
CA LEU A 14 41.44 13.81 15.53
C LEU A 14 41.69 13.09 14.21
N SER A 15 41.63 11.77 14.24
CA SER A 15 41.60 10.95 13.04
C SER A 15 40.28 11.20 12.31
N ILE A 16 40.33 12.02 11.25
CA ILE A 16 39.29 12.11 10.23
C ILE A 16 39.37 10.81 9.42
N LEU A 17 38.48 9.86 9.73
CA LEU A 17 38.26 8.68 8.90
C LEU A 17 37.36 9.09 7.73
N PRO A 18 37.73 8.77 6.47
CA PRO A 18 36.86 8.99 5.32
C PRO A 18 35.64 8.07 5.41
N ALA A 19 34.48 8.60 5.01
CA ALA A 19 33.22 7.90 4.93
C ALA A 19 33.27 6.75 3.90
N LEU A 20 33.69 5.57 4.35
CA LEU A 20 33.25 4.31 3.75
C LEU A 20 31.91 3.95 4.39
N ALA A 21 30.95 3.53 3.57
CA ALA A 21 29.66 2.99 3.96
C ALA A 21 29.84 1.77 4.89
N GLY A 22 30.11 2.03 6.16
CA GLY A 22 30.30 1.02 7.19
C GLY A 22 28.95 0.56 7.69
N ARG A 23 28.64 -0.71 7.46
CA ARG A 23 27.54 -1.44 8.11
C ARG A 23 27.62 -1.17 9.62
N MET A 24 26.51 -0.82 10.27
CA MET A 24 26.55 -0.54 11.71
C MET A 24 27.06 -1.75 12.49
N PRO A 25 27.80 -1.52 13.59
CA PRO A 25 28.22 -2.61 14.44
C PRO A 25 26.98 -3.31 15.00
N SER A 26 26.98 -4.65 15.03
CA SER A 26 25.84 -5.43 15.53
C SER A 26 25.50 -5.13 16.99
N THR A 27 26.45 -4.56 17.74
CA THR A 27 26.24 -4.05 19.10
C THR A 27 26.90 -2.69 19.29
N TYR A 28 26.29 -1.84 20.13
CA TYR A 28 26.79 -0.51 20.47
C TYR A 28 26.79 -0.31 21.98
N LYS A 29 27.93 0.06 22.55
CA LYS A 29 28.07 0.24 24.00
C LYS A 29 28.08 1.73 24.35
N MET A 30 27.24 2.16 25.30
CA MET A 30 27.28 3.51 25.85
C MET A 30 27.10 3.52 27.36
N SER A 31 27.59 4.57 28.02
CA SER A 31 27.38 4.74 29.46
C SER A 31 25.92 5.06 29.76
N LYS A 32 25.44 4.70 30.95
CA LYS A 32 24.09 5.08 31.41
C LYS A 32 23.89 6.59 31.47
N ASN A 33 24.93 7.35 31.82
CA ASN A 33 24.89 8.81 31.80
C ASN A 33 24.75 9.35 30.38
N THR A 34 25.45 8.78 29.40
CA THR A 34 25.31 9.15 27.99
C THR A 34 23.90 8.84 27.49
N LEU A 35 23.35 7.68 27.83
CA LEU A 35 21.98 7.30 27.47
C LEU A 35 20.97 8.31 28.04
N LEU A 36 21.04 8.59 29.34
CA LEU A 36 20.17 9.58 29.99
C LEU A 36 20.34 10.97 29.37
N ASN A 37 21.57 11.42 29.13
CA ASN A 37 21.85 12.72 28.51
C ASN A 37 21.21 12.84 27.12
N LYS A 38 21.28 11.78 26.31
CA LYS A 38 20.63 11.73 24.99
C LYS A 38 19.11 11.73 25.08
N ILE A 39 18.51 10.97 26.01
CA ILE A 39 17.06 10.98 26.25
C ILE A 39 16.56 12.36 26.70
N LYS A 40 17.27 12.98 27.65
CA LYS A 40 16.99 14.37 28.07
C LYS A 40 17.07 15.33 26.89
N GLY A 41 18.09 15.17 26.05
CA GLY A 41 18.32 16.01 24.88
C GLY A 41 17.17 15.92 23.89
N GLY A 42 16.61 14.73 23.66
CA GLY A 42 15.45 14.55 22.79
C GLY A 42 14.23 15.34 23.25
N TRP A 43 13.79 15.12 24.49
CA TRP A 43 12.66 15.87 25.08
C TRP A 43 12.90 17.39 25.15
N ALA A 44 14.12 17.81 25.50
CA ALA A 44 14.51 19.21 25.55
C ALA A 44 14.43 19.85 24.16
N GLY A 45 15.02 19.19 23.15
CA GLY A 45 15.04 19.65 21.77
C GLY A 45 13.65 19.76 21.17
N GLN A 46 12.78 18.76 21.41
CA GLN A 46 11.38 18.77 21.00
C GLN A 46 10.66 20.00 21.57
N THR A 47 10.72 20.19 22.90
CA THR A 47 10.07 21.32 23.58
C THR A 47 10.57 22.69 23.10
N ILE A 48 11.88 22.80 22.83
CA ILE A 48 12.47 24.02 22.26
C ILE A 48 11.91 24.29 20.86
N GLY A 49 11.86 23.28 20.00
CA GLY A 49 11.38 23.41 18.62
C GLY A 49 9.92 23.86 18.55
N VAL A 50 9.03 23.24 19.32
CA VAL A 50 7.62 23.65 19.46
C VAL A 50 7.53 25.14 19.79
N THR A 51 8.24 25.54 20.85
CA THR A 51 8.21 26.93 21.34
C THR A 51 8.75 27.93 20.32
N TYR A 52 9.79 27.53 19.58
CA TYR A 52 10.45 28.40 18.60
C TYR A 52 9.58 28.63 17.36
N GLY A 53 8.86 27.60 16.91
CA GLY A 53 7.97 27.67 15.75
C GLY A 53 6.56 28.19 16.02
N GLY A 54 6.09 28.14 17.27
CA GLY A 54 4.75 28.58 17.67
C GLY A 54 4.35 29.99 17.23
N PRO A 55 5.24 31.01 17.24
CA PRO A 55 4.90 32.34 16.75
C PRO A 55 4.50 32.41 15.27
N THR A 56 4.83 31.41 14.44
CA THR A 56 4.57 31.42 13.00
C THR A 56 3.57 30.36 12.53
N GLU A 57 3.10 29.51 13.44
CA GLU A 57 2.16 28.41 13.20
C GLU A 57 0.96 28.87 12.37
N PHE A 58 0.71 28.19 11.24
CA PHE A 58 -0.34 28.45 10.26
C PHE A 58 -0.42 29.87 9.67
N LYS A 59 0.61 30.73 9.85
CA LYS A 59 0.65 32.09 9.26
C LYS A 59 1.17 32.12 7.81
N TYR A 60 1.85 31.06 7.39
CA TYR A 60 2.48 30.94 6.07
C TYR A 60 2.05 29.63 5.38
N LEU A 61 0.76 29.55 5.06
CA LEU A 61 0.17 28.40 4.37
C LEU A 61 0.58 28.37 2.89
N GLY A 62 1.07 27.24 2.40
CA GLY A 62 1.46 27.02 1.01
C GLY A 62 2.63 27.89 0.53
N ARG A 63 3.41 28.46 1.46
CA ARG A 63 4.55 29.34 1.16
C ARG A 63 5.58 29.30 2.28
N THR A 64 6.84 29.49 1.94
CA THR A 64 7.90 29.66 2.95
C THR A 64 7.77 30.99 3.71
N ILE A 65 8.34 31.05 4.91
CA ILE A 65 8.54 32.29 5.66
C ILE A 65 9.69 33.10 5.01
N PRO A 66 9.47 34.38 4.65
CA PRO A 66 10.51 35.23 4.07
C PRO A 66 11.64 35.53 5.05
N ASP A 67 12.87 35.70 4.55
CA ASP A 67 14.05 36.02 5.37
C ASP A 67 13.90 37.39 6.09
N THR A 68 13.03 38.26 5.59
CA THR A 68 12.67 39.54 6.23
C THR A 68 11.83 39.37 7.49
N THR A 69 11.24 38.19 7.72
CA THR A 69 10.53 37.88 8.95
C THR A 69 11.53 37.37 9.97
N GLU A 70 11.74 38.15 11.02
CA GLU A 70 12.52 37.77 12.19
C GLU A 70 11.70 36.80 13.07
N ILE A 71 12.27 35.62 13.35
CA ILE A 71 11.72 34.64 14.29
C ILE A 71 12.53 34.77 15.58
N THR A 72 11.95 35.41 16.59
CA THR A 72 12.67 35.75 17.82
C THR A 72 12.68 34.60 18.82
N TRP A 73 13.71 34.54 19.67
CA TRP A 73 13.82 33.60 20.80
C TRP A 73 14.03 34.35 22.14
N PRO A 74 12.99 35.00 22.72
CA PRO A 74 13.13 35.77 23.95
C PRO A 74 13.46 34.92 25.19
N GLU A 75 14.06 35.57 26.20
CA GLU A 75 14.60 34.92 27.41
C GLU A 75 13.61 34.05 28.19
N HIS A 76 12.31 34.34 28.14
CA HIS A 76 11.27 33.62 28.90
C HIS A 76 10.22 32.93 28.02
N GLN A 77 10.53 32.69 26.74
CA GLN A 77 9.52 32.26 25.76
C GLN A 77 8.82 30.95 26.15
N CYS A 78 9.58 29.92 26.55
CA CYS A 78 9.00 28.64 26.98
C CYS A 78 8.02 28.83 28.14
N LYS A 79 8.44 29.57 29.18
CA LYS A 79 7.61 29.87 30.34
C LYS A 79 6.37 30.68 29.98
N TRP A 80 6.50 31.66 29.08
CA TRP A 80 5.37 32.46 28.62
C TRP A 80 4.30 31.58 27.98
N TYR A 81 4.66 30.71 27.03
CA TYR A 81 3.72 29.78 26.41
C TYR A 81 3.13 28.80 27.43
N PHE A 82 3.95 28.29 28.35
CA PHE A 82 3.50 27.36 29.39
C PHE A 82 2.41 27.95 30.29
N ASP A 83 2.54 29.22 30.66
CA ASP A 83 1.61 29.91 31.54
C ASP A 83 0.36 30.44 30.80
N HIS A 84 0.51 30.91 29.56
CA HIS A 84 -0.53 31.68 28.84
C HIS A 84 -1.21 30.89 27.72
N GLU A 85 -0.44 30.17 26.90
CA GLU A 85 -0.93 29.43 25.71
C GLU A 85 -0.49 27.96 25.75
N PRO A 86 -0.87 27.21 26.79
CA PRO A 86 -0.37 25.84 27.01
C PRO A 86 -0.83 24.85 25.93
N PHE A 87 -1.81 25.22 25.11
CA PHE A 87 -2.26 24.38 23.98
C PHE A 87 -1.17 24.21 22.92
N LEU A 88 -0.19 25.13 22.82
CA LEU A 88 0.95 25.00 21.91
C LEU A 88 1.73 23.67 22.12
N TYR A 89 1.67 23.08 23.32
CA TYR A 89 2.38 21.84 23.62
C TYR A 89 1.55 20.58 23.33
N ASP A 90 0.61 20.63 22.39
CA ASP A 90 -0.14 19.45 21.93
C ASP A 90 0.77 18.41 21.27
N ASP A 91 1.84 18.84 20.59
CA ASP A 91 2.98 18.02 20.16
C ASP A 91 3.66 17.23 21.29
N ILE A 92 3.48 17.62 22.57
CA ILE A 92 4.14 16.98 23.72
C ILE A 92 3.13 16.17 24.54
N TYR A 93 1.88 16.63 24.66
CA TYR A 93 0.88 16.05 25.55
C TYR A 93 0.61 14.56 25.30
N MET A 94 0.69 14.17 24.04
CA MET A 94 0.40 12.82 23.61
C MET A 94 1.55 11.86 23.91
N ASP A 95 2.80 12.23 23.63
CA ASP A 95 3.98 11.49 24.09
C ASP A 95 3.93 11.27 25.62
N LEU A 96 3.65 12.33 26.39
CA LEU A 96 3.53 12.26 27.85
C LEU A 96 2.45 11.28 28.31
N THR A 97 1.33 11.23 27.59
CA THR A 97 0.24 10.31 27.88
C THR A 97 0.66 8.86 27.63
N PHE A 98 1.37 8.59 26.53
CA PHE A 98 1.82 7.25 26.18
C PHE A 98 2.92 6.73 27.10
N VAL A 99 3.96 7.52 27.37
CA VAL A 99 4.99 7.14 28.36
C VAL A 99 4.38 6.98 29.75
N GLY A 100 3.35 7.77 30.09
CA GLY A 100 2.63 7.66 31.36
C GLY A 100 1.78 6.39 31.48
N VAL A 101 1.32 5.81 30.36
CA VAL A 101 0.66 4.49 30.33
C VAL A 101 1.69 3.39 30.54
N TYR A 102 2.83 3.45 29.83
CA TYR A 102 3.91 2.48 29.99
C TYR A 102 4.51 2.49 31.40
N ASP A 103 4.69 3.66 32.01
CA ASP A 103 5.16 3.80 33.39
C ASP A 103 4.23 3.11 34.40
N LYS A 104 2.91 3.14 34.16
CA LYS A 104 1.92 2.54 35.06
C LYS A 104 1.67 1.05 34.82
N LEU A 105 1.72 0.61 33.56
CA LEU A 105 1.27 -0.73 33.16
C LEU A 105 2.39 -1.63 32.63
N GLY A 106 3.59 -1.10 32.41
CA GLY A 106 4.71 -1.81 31.77
C GLY A 106 4.61 -1.85 30.25
N LEU A 107 5.68 -2.36 29.60
CA LEU A 107 5.84 -2.41 28.14
C LEU A 107 4.79 -3.29 27.42
N ASP A 108 4.14 -4.19 28.15
CA ASP A 108 3.07 -5.05 27.63
C ASP A 108 1.66 -4.41 27.70
N ALA A 109 1.59 -3.09 27.96
CA ALA A 109 0.32 -2.38 28.03
C ALA A 109 -0.56 -2.63 26.77
N PRO A 110 -1.84 -2.98 26.94
CA PRO A 110 -2.73 -3.28 25.82
C PRO A 110 -3.16 -1.99 25.09
N ALA A 111 -3.46 -2.09 23.78
CA ALA A 111 -3.93 -0.97 22.97
C ALA A 111 -5.15 -0.24 23.58
N ASP A 112 -6.05 -0.97 24.24
CA ASP A 112 -7.22 -0.41 24.94
C ASP A 112 -6.84 0.57 26.07
N ALA A 113 -5.70 0.37 26.73
CA ALA A 113 -5.23 1.27 27.78
C ALA A 113 -4.79 2.62 27.19
N PHE A 114 -4.07 2.60 26.07
CA PHE A 114 -3.70 3.80 25.32
C PHE A 114 -4.93 4.51 24.77
N ALA A 115 -5.83 3.77 24.10
CA ALA A 115 -7.08 4.31 23.57
C ALA A 115 -7.92 5.00 24.66
N LYS A 116 -8.00 4.39 25.86
CA LYS A 116 -8.70 5.00 27.00
C LYS A 116 -7.99 6.25 27.51
N ALA A 117 -6.67 6.23 27.70
CA ALA A 117 -5.92 7.39 28.17
C ALA A 117 -6.06 8.57 27.18
N PHE A 118 -5.92 8.28 25.88
CA PHE A 118 -6.08 9.19 24.76
C PHE A 118 -7.49 9.79 24.66
N ALA A 119 -8.51 8.95 24.52
CA ALA A 119 -9.88 9.41 24.31
C ALA A 119 -10.40 10.19 25.52
N TYR A 120 -9.91 9.84 26.73
CA TYR A 120 -10.30 10.50 27.97
C TYR A 120 -9.33 11.60 28.46
N ALA A 121 -8.29 11.93 27.69
CA ALA A 121 -7.39 13.05 27.96
C ALA A 121 -8.14 14.40 28.07
N ARG A 122 -7.61 15.30 28.92
CA ARG A 122 -8.27 16.58 29.26
C ARG A 122 -7.87 17.74 28.35
N TYR A 123 -6.79 17.60 27.59
CA TYR A 123 -6.35 18.56 26.59
C TYR A 123 -7.17 18.45 25.29
N GLU A 124 -7.16 19.52 24.51
CA GLU A 124 -7.82 19.56 23.20
C GLU A 124 -7.05 18.71 22.19
N LEU A 125 -7.74 18.28 21.14
CA LEU A 125 -7.16 17.54 20.02
C LEU A 125 -7.74 18.14 18.74
N ALA A 126 -6.98 18.03 17.66
CA ALA A 126 -7.34 18.44 16.31
C ALA A 126 -7.37 17.23 15.37
N HIS A 127 -7.87 17.42 14.15
CA HIS A 127 -7.66 16.51 13.01
C HIS A 127 -7.80 15.01 13.31
N ALA A 128 -6.80 14.18 12.96
CA ALA A 128 -6.90 12.73 13.06
C ALA A 128 -7.13 12.30 14.51
N ASN A 129 -6.47 12.96 15.46
CA ASN A 129 -6.63 12.75 16.88
C ASN A 129 -8.05 13.03 17.37
N GLN A 130 -8.65 14.13 16.94
CA GLN A 130 -9.99 14.49 17.35
C GLN A 130 -11.03 13.54 16.76
N GLN A 131 -10.86 13.14 15.50
CA GLN A 131 -11.72 12.14 14.88
C GLN A 131 -11.58 10.79 15.59
N ALA A 132 -10.38 10.38 15.94
CA ALA A 132 -10.12 9.16 16.69
C ALA A 132 -10.73 9.17 18.09
N ARG A 133 -10.62 10.30 18.81
CA ARG A 133 -11.29 10.50 20.10
C ARG A 133 -12.81 10.32 19.97
N TYR A 134 -13.42 10.86 18.92
CA TYR A 134 -14.85 10.64 18.63
C TYR A 134 -15.15 9.17 18.30
N ASN A 135 -14.34 8.55 17.43
CA ASN A 135 -14.48 7.16 17.03
C ASN A 135 -14.44 6.20 18.24
N ILE A 136 -13.51 6.41 19.17
CA ILE A 136 -13.37 5.58 20.37
C ILE A 136 -14.44 5.91 21.42
N ALA A 137 -14.59 7.19 21.78
CA ALA A 137 -15.42 7.58 22.92
C ALA A 137 -16.92 7.63 22.63
N VAL A 138 -17.32 7.78 21.36
CA VAL A 138 -18.72 7.97 20.95
C VAL A 138 -19.20 6.84 20.03
N LYS A 139 -18.40 6.44 19.03
CA LYS A 139 -18.76 5.31 18.16
C LYS A 139 -18.39 3.95 18.74
N HIS A 140 -17.57 3.91 19.79
CA HIS A 140 -17.07 2.68 20.40
C HIS A 140 -16.34 1.74 19.42
N LEU A 141 -15.67 2.33 18.42
CA LEU A 141 -14.80 1.57 17.52
C LEU A 141 -13.61 1.01 18.28
N LYS A 142 -13.10 -0.14 17.83
CA LYS A 142 -11.88 -0.71 18.39
C LYS A 142 -10.69 0.21 18.07
N PRO A 143 -9.64 0.20 18.91
CA PRO A 143 -8.39 0.93 18.68
C PRO A 143 -7.91 0.95 17.22
N LEU A 144 -7.73 -0.21 16.61
CA LEU A 144 -7.18 -0.34 15.24
C LEU A 144 -8.16 0.05 14.13
N GLU A 145 -9.45 0.16 14.42
CA GLU A 145 -10.47 0.60 13.45
C GLU A 145 -10.63 2.13 13.45
N SER A 146 -10.18 2.80 14.52
CA SER A 146 -10.40 4.22 14.76
C SER A 146 -9.62 5.11 13.81
N GLY A 147 -8.34 4.81 13.58
CA GLY A 147 -7.47 5.57 12.67
C GLY A 147 -7.64 5.22 11.18
N HIS A 148 -8.27 4.09 10.87
CA HIS A 148 -8.43 3.63 9.50
C HIS A 148 -9.19 4.67 8.63
N TRP A 149 -8.67 4.99 7.44
CA TRP A 149 -9.14 6.11 6.59
C TRP A 149 -10.64 6.10 6.23
N LYS A 150 -11.26 4.92 6.17
CA LYS A 150 -12.73 4.78 6.00
C LYS A 150 -13.54 5.30 7.18
N ASN A 151 -12.97 5.32 8.38
CA ASN A 151 -13.56 5.83 9.62
C ASN A 151 -12.97 7.18 10.06
N ASN A 152 -11.82 7.55 9.51
CA ASN A 152 -11.16 8.81 9.79
C ASN A 152 -10.80 9.53 8.48
N PRO A 153 -11.53 10.58 8.06
CA PRO A 153 -11.17 11.35 6.87
C PRO A 153 -9.87 12.15 7.04
N HIS A 154 -9.23 12.17 8.22
CA HIS A 154 -7.96 12.85 8.48
C HIS A 154 -6.80 11.85 8.60
N ALA A 155 -6.93 10.63 8.09
CA ALA A 155 -6.02 9.54 8.44
C ALA A 155 -4.57 9.75 8.01
N ASP A 156 -4.32 10.58 6.99
CA ASP A 156 -2.97 10.93 6.50
C ASP A 156 -2.39 12.20 7.14
N ASP A 157 -3.14 12.88 8.02
CA ASP A 157 -2.69 14.08 8.72
C ASP A 157 -1.52 13.72 9.67
N ILE A 158 -0.71 14.73 10.04
CA ILE A 158 0.56 14.60 10.77
C ILE A 158 0.45 14.04 12.20
N ASP A 159 -0.74 13.86 12.76
CA ASP A 159 -0.98 13.58 14.17
C ASP A 159 -0.06 12.52 14.81
N PHE A 160 0.15 11.33 14.22
CA PHE A 160 1.07 10.34 14.81
C PHE A 160 2.55 10.70 14.63
N GLN A 161 2.92 11.46 13.60
CA GLN A 161 4.30 11.87 13.38
C GLN A 161 4.83 12.74 14.53
N ILE A 162 4.00 13.66 15.03
CA ILE A 162 4.35 14.59 16.13
C ILE A 162 4.30 13.92 17.50
N GLU A 163 3.87 12.66 17.55
CA GLU A 163 3.70 11.87 18.78
C GLU A 163 4.50 10.57 18.73
N ALA A 164 5.43 10.42 17.78
CA ALA A 164 6.21 9.20 17.62
C ALA A 164 7.53 9.25 18.38
N ASP A 165 7.90 10.42 18.90
CA ASP A 165 9.13 10.76 19.58
C ASP A 165 9.35 9.81 20.78
N PHE A 166 8.30 9.53 21.57
CA PHE A 166 8.39 8.59 22.70
C PHE A 166 8.91 7.22 22.29
N SER A 167 8.48 6.72 21.12
CA SER A 167 8.78 5.36 20.68
C SER A 167 10.27 5.20 20.36
N GLY A 168 10.87 6.23 19.78
CA GLY A 168 12.29 6.29 19.49
C GLY A 168 13.14 6.54 20.74
N LEU A 169 12.70 7.42 21.64
CA LEU A 169 13.36 7.70 22.93
C LEU A 169 13.40 6.46 23.85
N MET A 170 12.36 5.63 23.79
CA MET A 170 12.29 4.34 24.48
C MET A 170 13.12 3.24 23.80
N SER A 171 13.58 3.42 22.55
CA SER A 171 14.18 2.33 21.76
C SER A 171 15.57 2.70 21.19
N PRO A 172 16.59 3.00 22.02
CA PRO A 172 17.89 3.46 21.54
C PRO A 172 18.57 2.49 20.57
N GLY A 173 18.87 2.92 19.34
CA GLY A 173 19.56 2.11 18.32
C GLY A 173 18.79 0.89 17.79
N MET A 174 17.52 0.72 18.18
CA MET A 174 16.65 -0.41 17.84
C MET A 174 15.40 0.08 17.10
N PRO A 175 15.49 0.46 15.82
CA PRO A 175 14.37 1.05 15.08
C PRO A 175 13.17 0.12 14.98
N ASN A 176 13.36 -1.20 14.88
CA ASN A 176 12.25 -2.16 14.86
C ASN A 176 11.46 -2.20 16.18
N ALA A 177 12.13 -1.95 17.32
CA ALA A 177 11.46 -1.83 18.61
C ALA A 177 10.63 -0.54 18.69
N ALA A 178 11.16 0.58 18.19
CA ALA A 178 10.40 1.84 18.08
C ALA A 178 9.12 1.64 17.27
N ILE A 179 9.24 1.01 16.10
CA ILE A 179 8.11 0.67 15.23
C ILE A 179 7.12 -0.26 15.94
N HIS A 180 7.60 -1.27 16.67
CA HIS A 180 6.74 -2.20 17.42
C HIS A 180 5.87 -1.50 18.48
N PHE A 181 6.44 -0.57 19.24
CA PHE A 181 5.68 0.19 20.25
C PHE A 181 4.77 1.24 19.61
N GLY A 182 5.25 1.91 18.54
CA GLY A 182 4.50 2.91 17.80
C GLY A 182 3.31 2.34 17.02
N ASP A 183 3.41 1.13 16.44
CA ASP A 183 2.41 0.56 15.53
C ASP A 183 0.99 0.57 16.11
N ARG A 184 0.81 0.02 17.32
CA ARG A 184 -0.51 -0.09 17.94
C ARG A 184 -1.10 1.28 18.35
N ILE A 185 -0.23 2.27 18.58
CA ILE A 185 -0.59 3.61 19.04
C ILE A 185 -0.93 4.49 17.84
N GLY A 186 -0.08 4.52 16.82
CA GLY A 186 -0.31 5.29 15.60
C GLY A 186 -1.61 4.91 14.88
N HIS A 187 -1.99 3.63 14.91
CA HIS A 187 -3.27 3.16 14.34
C HIS A 187 -4.51 3.59 15.11
N LEU A 188 -4.37 4.17 16.31
CA LEU A 188 -5.49 4.78 17.02
C LEU A 188 -6.07 5.95 16.22
N MET A 189 -5.19 6.75 15.61
CA MET A 189 -5.54 8.00 14.95
C MET A 189 -5.24 8.03 13.46
N ASN A 190 -4.18 7.40 12.98
CA ASN A 190 -3.75 7.48 11.60
C ASN A 190 -3.78 6.15 10.87
N TYR A 191 -3.60 6.23 9.55
CA TYR A 191 -3.40 5.13 8.62
C TYR A 191 -2.57 5.65 7.44
N GLY A 192 -1.98 4.78 6.63
CA GLY A 192 -1.26 5.23 5.42
C GLY A 192 -0.12 6.21 5.72
N ASP A 193 -0.10 7.35 5.03
CA ASP A 193 0.99 8.34 5.15
C ASP A 193 1.08 8.90 6.58
N GLY A 194 -0.06 9.09 7.25
CA GLY A 194 -0.12 9.58 8.64
C GLY A 194 0.55 8.62 9.62
N TRP A 195 0.39 7.31 9.40
CA TRP A 195 1.09 6.30 10.20
C TRP A 195 2.58 6.21 9.83
N TYR A 196 2.90 6.28 8.52
CA TYR A 196 4.28 6.25 8.05
C TYR A 196 5.12 7.41 8.55
N GLY A 197 4.54 8.60 8.73
CA GLY A 197 5.20 9.73 9.39
C GLY A 197 5.78 9.35 10.76
N GLY A 198 4.97 8.73 11.63
CA GLY A 198 5.44 8.31 12.94
C GLY A 198 6.38 7.10 12.92
N VAL A 199 6.19 6.14 12.03
CA VAL A 199 7.17 5.04 11.80
C VAL A 199 8.55 5.60 11.45
N PHE A 200 8.57 6.56 10.54
CA PHE A 200 9.79 7.22 10.07
C PHE A 200 10.46 8.03 11.17
N VAL A 201 9.71 8.88 11.89
CA VAL A 201 10.21 9.70 13.00
C VAL A 201 10.74 8.84 14.16
N GLY A 202 9.97 7.84 14.60
CA GLY A 202 10.41 6.93 15.67
C GLY A 202 11.71 6.20 15.33
N ALA A 203 11.86 5.76 14.07
CA ALA A 203 13.10 5.17 13.58
C ALA A 203 14.28 6.17 13.56
N MET A 204 14.06 7.43 13.14
CA MET A 204 15.09 8.45 13.16
C MET A 204 15.59 8.75 14.59
N TYR A 205 14.68 8.93 15.55
CA TYR A 205 15.03 9.10 16.96
C TYR A 205 15.86 7.93 17.50
N SER A 206 15.44 6.71 17.18
CA SER A 206 16.15 5.49 17.59
C SER A 206 17.59 5.47 17.04
N LEU A 207 17.77 5.75 15.74
CA LEU A 207 19.08 5.74 15.08
C LEU A 207 20.00 6.87 15.57
N ALA A 208 19.46 8.02 15.98
CA ALA A 208 20.22 9.15 16.53
C ALA A 208 20.99 8.82 17.82
N PHE A 209 20.63 7.74 18.53
CA PHE A 209 21.41 7.28 19.69
C PHE A 209 22.78 6.73 19.32
N VAL A 210 22.93 6.17 18.12
CA VAL A 210 24.11 5.41 17.69
C VAL A 210 24.81 6.00 16.46
N SER A 211 24.23 7.04 15.84
CA SER A 211 24.82 7.77 14.72
C SER A 211 24.61 9.27 14.86
N SER A 212 25.59 10.05 14.39
CA SER A 212 25.47 11.50 14.19
C SER A 212 25.45 11.89 12.70
N ASN A 213 25.48 10.91 11.80
CA ASN A 213 25.41 11.15 10.36
C ASN A 213 23.93 11.29 9.95
N ILE A 214 23.50 12.52 9.69
CA ILE A 214 22.11 12.84 9.35
C ILE A 214 21.62 12.11 8.10
N ALA A 215 22.41 12.13 7.02
CA ALA A 215 22.05 11.44 5.79
C ALA A 215 21.85 9.94 6.04
N TYR A 216 22.72 9.32 6.84
CA TYR A 216 22.55 7.93 7.26
C TYR A 216 21.26 7.69 8.05
N ILE A 217 20.93 8.56 9.02
CA ILE A 217 19.73 8.41 9.86
C ILE A 217 18.48 8.48 8.99
N VAL A 218 18.38 9.48 8.13
CA VAL A 218 17.27 9.69 7.19
C VAL A 218 17.16 8.52 6.20
N ASP A 219 18.24 8.18 5.48
CA ASP A 219 18.23 7.10 4.48
C ASP A 219 17.90 5.74 5.11
N THR A 220 18.37 5.48 6.33
CA THR A 220 18.15 4.20 7.01
C THR A 220 16.73 4.11 7.56
N ALA A 221 16.23 5.16 8.23
CA ALA A 221 14.84 5.19 8.72
C ALA A 221 13.83 5.01 7.58
N LEU A 222 14.08 5.61 6.41
CA LEU A 222 13.20 5.50 5.25
C LEU A 222 13.07 4.05 4.73
N ARG A 223 14.06 3.19 4.98
CA ARG A 223 13.99 1.76 4.59
C ARG A 223 12.92 0.99 5.35
N ALA A 224 12.43 1.50 6.47
CA ALA A 224 11.28 0.92 7.15
C ALA A 224 9.98 1.08 6.35
N ILE A 225 9.92 2.05 5.44
CA ILE A 225 8.69 2.40 4.71
C ILE A 225 8.63 1.65 3.35
N PRO A 226 7.49 1.05 2.97
CA PRO A 226 7.29 0.43 1.68
C PRO A 226 7.54 1.40 0.50
N ARG A 227 8.29 0.96 -0.50
CA ARG A 227 8.72 1.81 -1.64
C ARG A 227 7.57 2.33 -2.49
N GLN A 228 6.45 1.63 -2.48
CA GLN A 228 5.26 1.95 -3.27
C GLN A 228 4.39 3.02 -2.61
N SER A 229 4.60 3.31 -1.32
CA SER A 229 3.86 4.37 -0.62
C SER A 229 4.22 5.74 -1.17
N THR A 230 3.24 6.64 -1.19
CA THR A 230 3.47 8.05 -1.52
C THR A 230 4.42 8.70 -0.51
N PHE A 231 4.36 8.29 0.76
CA PHE A 231 5.32 8.72 1.78
C PHE A 231 6.77 8.42 1.38
N TYR A 232 7.10 7.16 1.04
CA TYR A 232 8.47 6.78 0.66
C TYR A 232 8.96 7.59 -0.53
N GLN A 233 8.11 7.72 -1.55
CA GLN A 233 8.45 8.43 -2.79
C GLN A 233 8.69 9.92 -2.53
N CYS A 234 7.86 10.56 -1.69
CA CYS A 234 8.04 11.97 -1.29
C CYS A 234 9.41 12.19 -0.63
N ILE A 235 9.72 11.42 0.41
CA ILE A 235 10.98 11.59 1.13
C ILE A 235 12.19 11.19 0.28
N SER A 236 12.06 10.16 -0.56
CA SER A 236 13.11 9.78 -1.51
C SER A 236 13.41 10.90 -2.51
N ASP A 237 12.39 11.63 -2.98
CA ASP A 237 12.56 12.81 -3.81
C ASP A 237 13.26 13.95 -3.07
N VAL A 238 12.92 14.21 -1.80
CA VAL A 238 13.62 15.23 -0.98
C VAL A 238 15.11 14.91 -0.86
N ILE A 239 15.46 13.65 -0.56
CA ILE A 239 16.85 13.19 -0.46
C ILE A 239 17.58 13.34 -1.80
N ARG A 240 16.92 13.01 -2.92
CA ARG A 240 17.47 13.17 -4.27
C ARG A 240 17.65 14.64 -4.63
N TRP A 241 16.64 15.47 -4.41
CA TRP A 241 16.69 16.91 -4.69
C TRP A 241 17.70 17.65 -3.81
N HIS A 242 17.91 17.21 -2.57
CA HIS A 242 19.02 17.70 -1.74
C HIS A 242 20.39 17.41 -2.37
N LYS A 243 20.58 16.22 -2.97
CA LYS A 243 21.82 15.89 -3.69
C LYS A 243 21.98 16.71 -4.99
N GLU A 244 20.88 17.03 -5.65
CA GLU A 244 20.85 17.86 -6.88
C GLU A 244 21.02 19.37 -6.58
N HIS A 245 20.58 19.83 -5.41
CA HIS A 245 20.53 21.23 -5.00
C HIS A 245 21.09 21.46 -3.57
N PRO A 246 22.34 21.06 -3.26
CA PRO A 246 22.85 20.96 -1.89
C PRO A 246 22.84 22.26 -1.07
N ASP A 247 22.89 23.43 -1.72
CA ASP A 247 22.94 24.73 -1.05
C ASP A 247 21.62 25.50 -1.12
N ASN A 248 20.54 24.91 -1.66
CA ASN A 248 19.30 25.63 -1.92
C ASN A 248 18.04 24.85 -1.52
N TRP A 249 17.77 24.86 -0.22
CA TRP A 249 16.57 24.24 0.35
C TRP A 249 15.27 24.82 -0.23
N ARG A 250 15.25 26.10 -0.65
CA ARG A 250 14.04 26.73 -1.22
C ARG A 250 13.65 26.12 -2.57
N THR A 251 14.62 25.68 -3.37
CA THR A 251 14.34 24.92 -4.59
C THR A 251 13.72 23.57 -4.26
N THR A 252 14.27 22.82 -3.29
CA THR A 252 13.65 21.56 -2.85
C THR A 252 12.26 21.78 -2.29
N TRP A 253 12.04 22.83 -1.51
CA TRP A 253 10.73 23.20 -0.98
C TRP A 253 9.72 23.38 -2.13
N GLN A 254 10.08 24.14 -3.16
CA GLN A 254 9.20 24.37 -4.31
C GLN A 254 8.89 23.07 -5.06
N LEU A 255 9.89 22.22 -5.28
CA LEU A 255 9.70 20.91 -5.92
C LEU A 255 8.78 19.98 -5.12
N VAL A 256 8.87 20.02 -3.79
CA VAL A 256 7.95 19.33 -2.88
C VAL A 256 6.53 19.88 -3.05
N GLN A 257 6.36 21.21 -3.06
CA GLN A 257 5.04 21.82 -3.27
C GLN A 257 4.44 21.44 -4.61
N ASP A 258 5.22 21.52 -5.69
CA ASP A 258 4.75 21.30 -7.05
C ASP A 258 4.32 19.84 -7.29
N LYS A 259 4.93 18.89 -6.59
CA LYS A 259 4.70 17.46 -6.81
C LYS A 259 3.80 16.80 -5.76
N TRP A 260 3.89 17.23 -4.50
CA TRP A 260 3.36 16.46 -3.36
C TRP A 260 2.34 17.20 -2.50
N ALA A 261 2.13 18.51 -2.69
CA ALA A 261 1.24 19.30 -1.82
C ALA A 261 -0.25 19.28 -2.23
N ASP A 262 -0.62 18.55 -3.28
CA ASP A 262 -2.01 18.36 -3.70
C ASP A 262 -2.82 17.63 -2.60
N GLU A 263 -3.64 18.40 -1.89
CA GLU A 263 -4.41 17.94 -0.74
C GLU A 263 -5.78 17.38 -1.14
N ILE A 264 -6.00 16.09 -0.85
CA ILE A 264 -7.29 15.39 -1.01
C ILE A 264 -7.71 14.60 0.24
N THR A 265 -6.80 14.44 1.20
CA THR A 265 -6.94 13.59 2.38
C THR A 265 -7.62 14.38 3.48
N CYS A 266 -7.08 15.53 3.90
CA CYS A 266 -7.62 16.36 4.97
C CYS A 266 -8.78 17.27 4.52
N PRO A 267 -10.03 17.10 5.00
CA PRO A 267 -11.18 17.89 4.57
C PRO A 267 -11.04 19.41 4.69
N ASP A 268 -10.25 19.88 5.66
CA ASP A 268 -9.98 21.30 5.89
C ASP A 268 -9.01 21.88 4.84
N GLY A 269 -8.03 21.10 4.38
CA GLY A 269 -7.02 21.51 3.42
C GLY A 269 -7.41 21.33 1.95
N VAL A 270 -8.42 20.51 1.65
CA VAL A 270 -8.84 20.26 0.26
C VAL A 270 -9.18 21.57 -0.48
N MET A 271 -8.45 21.83 -1.57
CA MET A 271 -8.49 23.07 -2.37
C MET A 271 -8.24 24.34 -1.54
N GLN A 272 -7.35 24.28 -0.55
CA GLN A 272 -6.87 25.42 0.25
C GLN A 272 -5.34 25.41 0.31
N PRO A 273 -4.69 26.54 0.63
CA PRO A 273 -3.24 26.55 0.90
C PRO A 273 -2.82 25.77 2.14
N PHE A 274 -3.76 25.51 3.07
CA PHE A 274 -3.54 24.71 4.27
C PHE A 274 -3.27 23.25 3.92
N ASN A 275 -2.21 22.68 4.47
CA ASN A 275 -1.89 21.27 4.32
C ASN A 275 -1.12 20.79 5.57
N ILE A 276 -1.59 19.70 6.16
CA ILE A 276 -1.01 19.05 7.35
C ILE A 276 -0.77 17.56 7.10
N ASP A 277 -0.63 17.16 5.84
CA ASP A 277 -0.31 15.79 5.46
C ASP A 277 1.07 15.39 6.03
N ALA A 278 1.17 14.20 6.60
CA ALA A 278 2.39 13.72 7.22
C ALA A 278 3.57 13.63 6.23
N LYS A 279 3.34 13.28 4.96
CA LYS A 279 4.45 13.19 3.98
C LYS A 279 5.06 14.58 3.69
N LEU A 280 4.23 15.62 3.72
CA LEU A 280 4.66 16.99 3.44
C LEU A 280 5.42 17.56 4.64
N ASN A 281 4.92 17.34 5.84
CA ASN A 281 5.59 17.79 7.06
C ASN A 281 6.88 17.01 7.32
N SER A 282 6.89 15.70 7.13
CA SER A 282 8.13 14.89 7.14
C SER A 282 9.16 15.38 6.11
N ALA A 283 8.72 15.88 4.94
CA ALA A 283 9.64 16.50 3.98
C ALA A 283 10.31 17.75 4.58
N TYR A 284 9.58 18.61 5.28
CA TYR A 284 10.15 19.78 5.95
C TYR A 284 11.10 19.42 7.09
N VAL A 285 10.81 18.36 7.87
CA VAL A 285 11.73 17.81 8.86
C VAL A 285 13.03 17.35 8.20
N VAL A 286 12.94 16.57 7.12
CA VAL A 286 14.12 16.07 6.39
C VAL A 286 14.93 17.20 5.78
N MET A 287 14.26 18.23 5.25
CA MET A 287 14.95 19.43 4.76
C MET A 287 15.69 20.17 5.88
N GLY A 288 15.06 20.38 7.03
CA GLY A 288 15.70 20.98 8.21
C GLY A 288 16.95 20.20 8.64
N LEU A 289 16.85 18.86 8.70
CA LEU A 289 17.96 17.99 9.06
C LEU A 289 19.11 18.01 8.03
N LEU A 290 18.80 17.82 6.74
CA LEU A 290 19.81 17.70 5.69
C LEU A 290 20.53 19.03 5.42
N TYR A 291 19.78 20.11 5.20
CA TYR A 291 20.34 21.43 4.92
C TYR A 291 20.86 22.13 6.17
N GLY A 292 20.42 21.72 7.36
CA GLY A 292 20.95 22.19 8.64
C GLY A 292 22.31 21.60 9.00
N GLU A 293 22.73 20.50 8.37
CA GLU A 293 24.08 19.91 8.47
C GLU A 293 24.51 19.58 9.92
N GLY A 294 23.53 19.32 10.80
CA GLY A 294 23.76 19.05 12.22
C GLY A 294 23.92 20.28 13.11
N ASP A 295 23.85 21.50 12.57
CA ASP A 295 23.75 22.72 13.37
C ASP A 295 22.33 22.88 13.92
N PHE A 296 22.21 22.95 15.25
CA PHE A 296 20.92 22.96 15.93
C PHE A 296 20.05 24.17 15.52
N GLY A 297 20.62 25.38 15.50
CA GLY A 297 19.85 26.59 15.19
C GLY A 297 19.46 26.68 13.72
N LYS A 298 20.41 26.40 12.82
CA LYS A 298 20.17 26.38 11.36
C LYS A 298 19.09 25.36 10.98
N SER A 299 19.13 24.17 11.60
CA SER A 299 18.16 23.12 11.32
C SER A 299 16.75 23.52 11.76
N LEU A 300 16.60 24.05 12.98
CA LEU A 300 15.33 24.57 13.48
C LEU A 300 14.79 25.67 12.56
N GLU A 301 15.63 26.66 12.23
CA GLU A 301 15.22 27.80 11.40
C GLU A 301 14.77 27.37 10.00
N ILE A 302 15.46 26.43 9.34
CA ILE A 302 15.03 25.91 8.03
C ILE A 302 13.67 25.21 8.14
N SER A 303 13.47 24.34 9.13
CA SER A 303 12.20 23.63 9.30
C SER A 303 11.03 24.57 9.63
N THR A 304 11.24 25.57 10.49
CA THR A 304 10.23 26.60 10.78
C THR A 304 9.92 27.43 9.53
N ARG A 305 10.94 27.80 8.74
CA ARG A 305 10.78 28.61 7.53
C ARG A 305 10.10 27.89 6.37
N CYS A 306 9.92 26.57 6.43
CA CYS A 306 9.10 25.83 5.48
C CYS A 306 7.61 26.23 5.54
N GLY A 307 7.15 26.84 6.64
CA GLY A 307 5.76 27.32 6.80
C GLY A 307 4.79 26.23 7.24
N GLN A 308 3.50 26.37 6.90
CA GLN A 308 2.42 25.48 7.33
C GLN A 308 2.34 25.33 8.86
N ASP A 309 2.53 24.11 9.36
CA ASP A 309 2.52 23.69 10.76
C ASP A 309 3.92 23.87 11.36
N SER A 310 4.25 25.12 11.68
CA SER A 310 5.65 25.55 11.80
C SER A 310 6.29 25.34 13.18
N ASP A 311 5.57 24.81 14.16
CA ASP A 311 6.01 24.43 15.50
C ASP A 311 6.35 22.93 15.62
N CYS A 312 5.57 22.06 14.99
CA CYS A 312 5.77 20.63 15.07
C CYS A 312 6.98 20.13 14.25
N ASN A 313 7.23 20.71 13.08
CA ASN A 313 8.38 20.37 12.24
C ASN A 313 9.73 20.68 12.93
N PRO A 314 9.97 21.90 13.45
CA PRO A 314 11.18 22.16 14.25
C PRO A 314 11.20 21.39 15.56
N SER A 315 10.06 21.02 16.14
CA SER A 315 9.99 20.12 17.30
C SER A 315 10.67 18.78 17.02
N THR A 316 10.24 18.07 15.96
CA THR A 316 10.87 16.79 15.56
C THR A 316 12.35 16.95 15.20
N VAL A 317 12.73 17.99 14.45
CA VAL A 317 14.14 18.28 14.13
C VAL A 317 14.96 18.50 15.39
N GLY A 318 14.44 19.31 16.30
CA GLY A 318 15.07 19.66 17.57
C GLY A 318 15.30 18.45 18.44
N GLY A 319 14.32 17.55 18.59
CA GLY A 319 14.52 16.38 19.42
C GLY A 319 15.43 15.32 18.78
N ILE A 320 15.41 15.12 17.45
CA ILE A 320 16.40 14.24 16.79
C ILE A 320 17.83 14.75 17.01
N LEU A 321 18.08 16.04 16.76
CA LEU A 321 19.39 16.64 17.02
C LEU A 321 19.73 16.67 18.51
N GLY A 322 18.73 16.86 19.37
CA GLY A 322 18.84 16.78 20.82
C GLY A 322 19.31 15.41 21.29
N VAL A 323 18.85 14.32 20.67
CA VAL A 323 19.38 12.97 20.92
C VAL A 323 20.82 12.84 20.42
N ILE A 324 21.16 13.39 19.25
CA ILE A 324 22.53 13.33 18.71
C ILE A 324 23.52 14.03 19.64
N LEU A 325 23.23 15.28 20.01
CA LEU A 325 24.07 16.14 20.84
C LEU A 325 24.04 15.73 22.32
N GLY A 326 22.89 15.24 22.78
CA GLY A 326 22.55 15.13 24.19
C GLY A 326 22.23 16.47 24.83
N TYR A 327 21.54 16.45 25.97
CA TYR A 327 21.08 17.64 26.70
C TYR A 327 22.22 18.64 26.97
N ASP A 328 23.37 18.15 27.44
CA ASP A 328 24.54 18.98 27.73
C ASP A 328 25.21 19.58 26.46
N GLY A 329 24.89 19.05 25.28
CA GLY A 329 25.42 19.50 24.00
C GLY A 329 24.54 20.52 23.27
N ILE A 330 23.30 20.74 23.72
CA ILE A 330 22.41 21.76 23.14
C ILE A 330 22.95 23.16 23.50
N PRO A 331 23.07 24.11 22.55
CA PRO A 331 23.63 25.42 22.84
C PRO A 331 22.86 26.17 23.92
N GLU A 332 23.59 26.84 24.81
CA GLU A 332 23.03 27.50 26.02
C GLU A 332 21.93 28.53 25.71
N LEU A 333 22.00 29.19 24.54
CA LEU A 333 20.96 30.09 24.04
C LEU A 333 19.56 29.44 24.06
N TRP A 334 19.47 28.18 23.65
CA TRP A 334 18.22 27.44 23.55
C TRP A 334 17.78 26.85 24.91
N MET A 335 18.75 26.47 25.74
CA MET A 335 18.49 25.84 27.03
C MET A 335 17.99 26.82 28.08
N LYS A 336 18.37 28.10 28.01
CA LYS A 336 18.06 29.08 29.05
C LYS A 336 16.55 29.23 29.31
N PRO A 337 15.67 29.44 28.30
CA PRO A 337 14.22 29.52 28.56
C PRO A 337 13.60 28.18 28.95
N LEU A 338 14.14 27.06 28.47
CA LEU A 338 13.63 25.72 28.77
C LEU A 338 13.76 25.36 30.25
N ARG A 339 14.90 25.67 30.88
CA ARG A 339 15.17 25.33 32.30
C ARG A 339 14.15 25.93 33.28
N GLU A 340 13.45 27.00 32.89
CA GLU A 340 12.41 27.62 33.72
C GLU A 340 11.17 26.73 33.89
N ILE A 341 10.95 25.76 32.99
CA ILE A 341 9.74 24.93 32.98
C ILE A 341 10.00 23.44 33.27
N GLU A 342 11.25 23.00 33.40
CA GLU A 342 11.59 21.56 33.47
C GLU A 342 10.96 20.80 34.66
N ASP A 343 10.74 21.50 35.76
CA ASP A 343 10.11 20.96 36.98
C ASP A 343 8.59 21.21 37.04
N ILE A 344 8.04 21.98 36.11
CA ILE A 344 6.62 22.33 36.11
C ILE A 344 5.85 21.24 35.34
N PRO A 345 4.81 20.62 35.94
CA PRO A 345 3.98 19.67 35.22
C PRO A 345 3.24 20.34 34.07
N PHE A 346 3.26 19.71 32.90
CA PHE A 346 2.48 20.13 31.74
C PHE A 346 0.99 20.17 32.10
N LYS A 347 0.31 21.26 31.73
CA LYS A 347 -1.11 21.47 32.03
C LYS A 347 -1.93 20.24 31.61
N TYR A 348 -2.90 19.83 32.42
CA TYR A 348 -3.70 18.60 32.24
C TYR A 348 -3.01 17.26 32.56
N THR A 349 -1.69 17.26 32.80
CA THR A 349 -0.92 16.07 33.17
C THR A 349 -0.38 16.18 34.60
N GLY A 350 0.19 15.09 35.11
CA GLY A 350 1.00 15.07 36.33
C GLY A 350 2.48 14.82 36.03
N ILE A 351 2.95 15.26 34.85
CA ILE A 351 4.26 14.95 34.30
C ILE A 351 4.95 16.28 33.91
N SER A 352 6.12 16.52 34.48
CA SER A 352 7.07 17.57 34.05
C SER A 352 8.12 16.98 33.12
N LEU A 353 8.94 17.81 32.47
CA LEU A 353 10.05 17.32 31.64
C LEU A 353 11.00 16.43 32.44
N ASN A 354 11.40 16.84 33.65
CA ASN A 354 12.27 16.02 34.50
C ASN A 354 11.68 14.64 34.82
N LYS A 355 10.35 14.56 34.97
CA LYS A 355 9.67 13.27 35.14
C LYS A 355 9.63 12.47 33.84
N ALA A 356 9.36 13.11 32.70
CA ALA A 356 9.38 12.47 31.39
C ALA A 356 10.76 11.87 31.05
N TYR A 357 11.84 12.59 31.38
CA TYR A 357 13.21 12.11 31.23
C TYR A 357 13.43 10.81 32.00
N GLY A 358 13.00 10.77 33.27
CA GLY A 358 13.14 9.60 34.15
C GLY A 358 12.33 8.39 33.67
N MET A 359 11.06 8.59 33.31
CA MET A 359 10.19 7.52 32.80
C MET A 359 10.76 6.93 31.50
N SER A 360 11.12 7.79 30.54
CA SER A 360 11.66 7.37 29.24
C SER A 360 12.99 6.64 29.40
N TYR A 361 13.85 7.09 30.31
CA TYR A 361 15.10 6.38 30.64
C TYR A 361 14.84 5.00 31.24
N GLY A 362 13.91 4.88 32.19
CA GLY A 362 13.53 3.60 32.77
C GLY A 362 12.94 2.63 31.73
N GLN A 363 12.15 3.14 30.79
CA GLN A 363 11.60 2.38 29.68
C GLN A 363 12.69 1.96 28.69
N ALA A 364 13.61 2.85 28.32
CA ALA A 364 14.73 2.54 27.45
C ALA A 364 15.61 1.41 27.98
N LEU A 365 15.87 1.38 29.29
CA LEU A 365 16.59 0.27 29.91
C LEU A 365 15.84 -1.06 29.74
N GLN A 366 14.52 -1.08 29.96
CA GLN A 366 13.70 -2.28 29.80
C GLN A 366 13.65 -2.75 28.34
N VAL A 367 13.48 -1.84 27.38
CA VAL A 367 13.46 -2.16 25.95
C VAL A 367 14.82 -2.73 25.51
N ILE A 368 15.94 -2.15 25.96
CA ILE A 368 17.28 -2.68 25.67
C ILE A 368 17.40 -4.14 26.13
N GLU A 369 16.94 -4.49 27.33
CA GLU A 369 16.97 -5.89 27.78
C GLU A 369 16.01 -6.78 26.97
N GLN A 370 14.77 -6.33 26.76
CA GLN A 370 13.72 -7.10 26.07
C GLN A 370 14.09 -7.44 24.63
N PHE A 371 14.82 -6.56 23.94
CA PHE A 371 15.23 -6.74 22.54
C PHE A 371 16.67 -7.25 22.38
N GLY A 372 17.22 -7.88 23.43
CA GLY A 372 18.45 -8.67 23.37
C GLY A 372 19.75 -7.87 23.55
N GLY A 373 19.65 -6.62 24.01
CA GLY A 373 20.77 -5.88 24.60
C GLY A 373 21.05 -6.31 26.05
N LYS A 374 21.96 -5.60 26.72
CA LYS A 374 22.32 -5.84 28.13
C LYS A 374 22.37 -4.54 28.91
N VAL A 375 21.80 -4.53 30.11
CA VAL A 375 21.91 -3.40 31.05
C VAL A 375 22.85 -3.76 32.19
N GLY A 376 24.05 -3.19 32.18
CA GLY A 376 25.03 -3.32 33.26
C GLY A 376 24.85 -2.25 34.35
N SER A 377 25.75 -2.27 35.35
CA SER A 377 25.74 -1.29 36.44
C SER A 377 25.96 0.15 35.95
N ASN A 378 26.93 0.37 35.04
CA ASN A 378 27.34 1.71 34.57
C ASN A 378 27.12 1.96 33.07
N ALA A 379 26.82 0.91 32.29
CA ALA A 379 26.74 0.99 30.83
C ALA A 379 25.68 0.04 30.30
N VAL A 380 25.19 0.34 29.10
CA VAL A 380 24.33 -0.53 28.31
C VAL A 380 25.07 -1.03 27.07
N GLU A 381 24.71 -2.23 26.63
CA GLU A 381 25.08 -2.80 25.33
C GLU A 381 23.80 -2.92 24.52
N ILE A 382 23.65 -2.09 23.51
CA ILE A 382 22.50 -2.03 22.60
C ILE A 382 22.76 -3.01 21.47
N ARG A 383 21.75 -3.80 21.08
CA ARG A 383 21.76 -4.55 19.83
C ARG A 383 21.25 -3.65 18.72
N VAL A 384 22.12 -3.30 17.78
CA VAL A 384 21.75 -2.38 16.71
C VAL A 384 21.15 -3.17 15.55
N GLU A 385 20.00 -2.72 15.06
CA GLU A 385 19.24 -3.42 14.03
C GLU A 385 19.05 -2.56 12.78
N GLU A 386 19.06 -3.21 11.62
CA GLU A 386 18.56 -2.60 10.38
C GLU A 386 17.02 -2.58 10.43
N PRO A 387 16.36 -1.51 9.97
CA PRO A 387 14.90 -1.46 9.91
C PRO A 387 14.33 -2.52 8.96
N LEU A 388 13.28 -3.20 9.42
CA LEU A 388 12.44 -4.06 8.61
C LEU A 388 11.35 -3.23 7.93
N VAL A 389 11.07 -3.54 6.66
CA VAL A 389 9.98 -2.88 5.93
C VAL A 389 8.66 -3.24 6.59
N VAL A 390 7.88 -2.23 6.96
CA VAL A 390 6.54 -2.43 7.52
C VAL A 390 5.53 -2.80 6.44
N ARG A 391 4.29 -3.13 6.83
CA ARG A 391 3.22 -3.45 5.86
C ARG A 391 2.87 -2.27 4.95
N PHE A 392 2.54 -2.56 3.69
CA PHE A 392 1.99 -1.58 2.76
C PHE A 392 0.54 -1.24 3.11
N GLU A 393 0.29 0.05 3.30
CA GLU A 393 -0.99 0.66 3.64
C GLU A 393 -1.02 2.05 2.99
N GLN A 394 -2.03 2.32 2.17
CA GLN A 394 -2.21 3.62 1.52
C GLN A 394 -3.65 4.05 1.74
N SER A 395 -3.84 5.20 2.40
CA SER A 395 -5.16 5.81 2.54
C SER A 395 -5.58 6.44 1.22
N TYR A 396 -6.90 6.50 0.97
CA TYR A 396 -7.49 7.16 -0.20
C TYR A 396 -6.89 6.73 -1.55
N ASP A 397 -6.36 5.50 -1.60
CA ASP A 397 -5.62 5.02 -2.75
C ASP A 397 -6.47 5.01 -4.02
N GLY A 398 -5.88 5.49 -5.11
CA GLY A 398 -6.54 5.68 -6.39
C GLY A 398 -7.64 6.74 -6.39
N LEU A 399 -7.90 7.47 -5.30
CA LEU A 399 -8.95 8.50 -5.28
C LEU A 399 -8.45 9.84 -5.81
N TYR A 400 -9.39 10.64 -6.32
CA TYR A 400 -9.22 12.07 -6.55
C TYR A 400 -10.49 12.82 -6.15
N LEU A 401 -10.33 14.11 -5.81
CA LEU A 401 -11.47 14.98 -5.56
C LEU A 401 -12.19 15.27 -6.89
N ALA A 402 -13.43 14.83 -7.01
CA ALA A 402 -14.27 15.07 -8.17
C ALA A 402 -15.12 16.35 -8.03
N GLU A 403 -15.57 16.67 -6.82
CA GLU A 403 -16.41 17.84 -6.56
C GLU A 403 -16.18 18.37 -5.14
N LYS A 404 -16.10 19.70 -5.03
CA LYS A 404 -16.33 20.42 -3.76
C LYS A 404 -17.53 21.34 -3.95
N ARG A 405 -18.60 21.11 -3.19
CA ARG A 405 -19.85 21.85 -3.34
C ARG A 405 -20.34 22.41 -2.03
N GLY A 406 -20.65 23.71 -2.01
CA GLY A 406 -21.27 24.37 -0.86
C GLY A 406 -22.71 23.89 -0.60
N LEU A 407 -23.08 23.78 0.67
CA LEU A 407 -24.43 23.44 1.13
C LEU A 407 -25.19 24.64 1.71
N GLY A 408 -24.56 25.81 1.78
CA GLY A 408 -25.19 27.06 2.21
C GLY A 408 -25.43 27.17 3.71
N ASN A 409 -24.64 26.46 4.52
CA ASN A 409 -24.78 26.42 5.99
C ASN A 409 -26.19 26.00 6.44
N LYS A 410 -26.85 25.13 5.67
CA LYS A 410 -28.19 24.67 5.98
C LYS A 410 -28.16 23.74 7.20
N SER A 411 -29.26 23.73 7.95
CA SER A 411 -29.48 22.74 8.99
C SER A 411 -29.68 21.35 8.39
N VAL A 412 -29.50 20.32 9.21
CA VAL A 412 -29.82 18.93 8.83
C VAL A 412 -31.28 18.79 8.38
N GLN A 413 -32.19 19.57 8.96
CA GLN A 413 -33.61 19.56 8.60
C GLN A 413 -33.87 20.22 7.24
N ASP A 414 -33.05 21.19 6.84
CA ASP A 414 -33.29 22.04 5.67
C ASP A 414 -32.40 21.70 4.46
N VAL A 415 -31.33 20.91 4.65
CA VAL A 415 -30.37 20.59 3.59
C VAL A 415 -31.01 19.80 2.43
N GLY A 416 -32.05 19.01 2.72
CA GLY A 416 -32.72 18.15 1.75
C GLY A 416 -31.84 17.00 1.27
N ALA A 417 -32.14 16.47 0.08
CA ALA A 417 -31.38 15.37 -0.52
C ALA A 417 -30.09 15.87 -1.19
N ILE A 418 -28.95 15.33 -0.74
CA ILE A 418 -27.63 15.60 -1.30
C ILE A 418 -27.36 14.57 -2.39
N ARG A 419 -27.37 15.01 -3.65
CA ARG A 419 -27.03 14.17 -4.81
C ARG A 419 -25.57 14.32 -5.17
N PHE A 420 -24.86 13.23 -5.37
CA PHE A 420 -23.46 13.27 -5.78
C PHE A 420 -23.18 12.10 -6.72
N ASP A 421 -22.11 12.20 -7.51
CA ASP A 421 -21.64 11.13 -8.38
C ASP A 421 -20.20 10.80 -8.01
N GLY A 422 -19.98 9.63 -7.40
CA GLY A 422 -18.66 9.18 -7.00
C GLY A 422 -18.65 8.09 -5.94
N CYS A 423 -17.46 7.61 -5.60
CA CYS A 423 -17.21 6.47 -4.71
C CYS A 423 -16.97 6.85 -3.23
N GLY A 424 -17.02 8.14 -2.90
CA GLY A 424 -16.88 8.61 -1.53
C GLY A 424 -17.38 10.03 -1.34
N ILE A 425 -17.78 10.36 -0.11
CA ILE A 425 -18.27 11.68 0.28
C ILE A 425 -17.85 12.04 1.71
N VAL A 426 -17.43 13.28 1.91
CA VAL A 426 -17.32 13.93 3.23
C VAL A 426 -18.30 15.09 3.27
N VAL A 427 -19.22 15.08 4.23
CA VAL A 427 -20.15 16.17 4.52
C VAL A 427 -19.58 16.97 5.68
N ARG A 428 -19.17 18.20 5.37
CA ARG A 428 -18.56 19.10 6.34
C ARG A 428 -19.63 19.91 7.06
N GLY A 429 -19.53 19.93 8.38
CA GLY A 429 -20.58 20.49 9.21
C GLY A 429 -20.31 20.38 10.70
N LYS A 430 -21.11 21.10 11.49
CA LYS A 430 -21.06 21.04 12.97
C LYS A 430 -22.45 21.01 13.57
N LEU A 431 -22.51 20.56 14.82
CA LEU A 431 -23.65 20.71 15.70
C LEU A 431 -23.24 21.58 16.88
N ASP A 432 -23.98 22.66 17.13
CA ASP A 432 -23.77 23.57 18.26
C ASP A 432 -24.96 23.51 19.22
N CYS A 433 -24.67 23.28 20.51
CA CYS A 433 -25.66 23.38 21.58
C CYS A 433 -25.03 24.04 22.81
N ALA A 434 -25.82 24.84 23.55
CA ALA A 434 -25.40 25.41 24.82
C ALA A 434 -25.10 24.32 25.87
N ASP A 435 -25.90 23.25 25.88
CA ASP A 435 -25.60 22.05 26.65
C ASP A 435 -24.46 21.27 25.99
N LYS A 436 -23.27 21.33 26.61
CA LYS A 436 -22.08 20.61 26.14
C LYS A 436 -22.27 19.08 26.15
N LYS A 437 -23.23 18.54 26.89
CA LYS A 437 -23.50 17.10 26.94
C LYS A 437 -24.55 16.66 25.93
N TYR A 438 -25.16 17.59 25.19
CA TYR A 438 -26.12 17.24 24.16
C TYR A 438 -25.45 16.48 23.01
N VAL A 439 -26.08 15.38 22.61
CA VAL A 439 -25.71 14.55 21.49
C VAL A 439 -26.93 14.41 20.58
N GLY A 440 -26.82 14.93 19.37
CA GLY A 440 -27.84 14.76 18.34
C GLY A 440 -27.87 13.33 17.82
N GLU A 441 -29.04 12.86 17.43
CA GLU A 441 -29.25 11.55 16.82
C GLU A 441 -29.75 11.75 15.39
N VAL A 442 -28.94 11.37 14.41
CA VAL A 442 -29.23 11.61 13.00
C VAL A 442 -29.24 10.27 12.26
N GLU A 443 -30.38 9.90 11.67
CA GLU A 443 -30.39 8.81 10.70
C GLU A 443 -29.75 9.26 9.40
N VAL A 444 -28.89 8.41 8.85
CA VAL A 444 -28.26 8.61 7.55
C VAL A 444 -28.79 7.56 6.60
N TRP A 445 -29.26 8.01 5.44
CA TRP A 445 -29.86 7.19 4.40
C TRP A 445 -29.12 7.39 3.09
N LEU A 446 -28.74 6.29 2.43
CA LEU A 446 -28.09 6.27 1.12
C LEU A 446 -28.99 5.50 0.16
N ASP A 447 -29.34 6.12 -0.97
CA ASP A 447 -30.15 5.52 -2.03
C ASP A 447 -31.46 4.90 -1.52
N GLY A 448 -32.10 5.57 -0.56
CA GLY A 448 -33.36 5.14 0.05
C GLY A 448 -33.22 4.05 1.14
N LYS A 449 -32.01 3.58 1.43
CA LYS A 449 -31.73 2.62 2.51
C LYS A 449 -31.06 3.31 3.70
N LYS A 450 -31.58 3.09 4.90
CA LYS A 450 -30.93 3.52 6.14
C LYS A 450 -29.61 2.76 6.32
N ILE A 451 -28.50 3.48 6.46
CA ILE A 451 -27.18 2.88 6.66
C ILE A 451 -26.67 3.04 8.09
N GLU A 452 -27.10 4.09 8.81
CA GLU A 452 -26.65 4.35 10.19
C GLU A 452 -27.65 5.22 10.97
N THR A 453 -27.67 5.12 12.30
CA THR A 453 -28.11 6.20 13.19
C THR A 453 -26.89 6.75 13.93
N ARG A 454 -26.41 7.91 13.49
CA ARG A 454 -25.20 8.56 13.99
C ARG A 454 -25.49 9.36 15.26
N LYS A 455 -24.58 9.24 16.24
CA LYS A 455 -24.50 10.16 17.38
C LYS A 455 -23.63 11.36 17.01
N TRP A 456 -24.18 12.57 17.11
CA TRP A 456 -23.50 13.82 16.75
C TRP A 456 -23.40 14.78 17.96
N PRO A 457 -22.31 14.69 18.72
CA PRO A 457 -21.96 15.62 19.78
C PRO A 457 -22.02 17.10 19.41
N SER A 458 -22.36 17.95 20.38
CA SER A 458 -22.08 19.39 20.32
C SER A 458 -20.58 19.64 20.10
N ARG A 459 -20.22 20.61 19.24
CA ARG A 459 -18.84 21.06 18.99
C ARG A 459 -18.16 21.54 20.28
N LYS A 460 -18.95 22.01 21.25
CA LYS A 460 -18.44 22.43 22.57
C LYS A 460 -18.07 21.26 23.47
N TRP A 461 -18.39 20.03 23.08
CA TRP A 461 -17.91 18.82 23.75
C TRP A 461 -16.55 18.41 23.17
N ARG A 462 -15.63 18.05 24.05
CA ARG A 462 -14.30 17.53 23.71
C ARG A 462 -14.32 16.26 22.84
N ASN A 463 -15.38 15.46 22.88
CA ASN A 463 -15.52 14.27 22.04
C ASN A 463 -16.30 14.56 20.74
N ARG A 464 -16.24 15.81 20.25
CA ARG A 464 -16.88 16.22 18.99
C ARG A 464 -16.38 15.43 17.80
N ALA A 465 -17.24 15.25 16.80
CA ALA A 465 -16.81 14.87 15.47
C ALA A 465 -16.29 16.14 14.75
N PRO A 466 -15.12 16.09 14.08
CA PRO A 466 -14.66 17.16 13.18
C PRO A 466 -15.66 17.41 12.05
N GLU A 467 -16.16 16.32 11.44
CA GLU A 467 -17.09 16.38 10.32
C GLU A 467 -18.50 15.91 10.66
N ALA A 468 -19.49 16.39 9.90
CA ALA A 468 -20.87 15.97 10.06
C ALA A 468 -21.07 14.51 9.64
N TYR A 469 -20.49 14.10 8.50
CA TYR A 469 -20.52 12.72 8.03
C TYR A 469 -19.39 12.42 7.05
N SER A 470 -18.94 11.17 6.98
CA SER A 470 -18.01 10.70 5.95
C SER A 470 -18.34 9.25 5.58
N LEU A 471 -18.19 8.92 4.30
CA LEU A 471 -18.44 7.58 3.76
C LEU A 471 -17.58 7.34 2.53
N PHE A 472 -16.83 6.25 2.52
CA PHE A 472 -15.94 5.86 1.44
C PHE A 472 -16.16 4.40 1.03
N GLY A 473 -15.67 4.02 -0.16
CA GLY A 473 -15.79 2.66 -0.67
C GLY A 473 -17.16 2.35 -1.27
N LEU A 474 -17.84 3.38 -1.77
CA LEU A 474 -19.04 3.23 -2.58
C LEU A 474 -18.63 2.81 -4.01
N LEU A 475 -19.61 2.33 -4.78
CA LEU A 475 -19.43 2.21 -6.23
C LEU A 475 -19.25 3.62 -6.81
N ASP A 476 -18.42 3.76 -7.84
CA ASP A 476 -18.22 5.05 -8.50
C ASP A 476 -19.40 5.34 -9.44
N MET A 477 -20.46 5.94 -8.87
CA MET A 477 -21.73 6.18 -9.56
C MET A 477 -22.56 7.28 -8.88
N PRO A 478 -23.68 7.70 -9.50
CA PRO A 478 -24.64 8.60 -8.86
C PRO A 478 -25.32 7.99 -7.62
N HIS A 479 -25.35 8.76 -6.53
CA HIS A 479 -25.92 8.45 -5.22
C HIS A 479 -26.78 9.59 -4.66
N VAL A 480 -27.67 9.25 -3.73
CA VAL A 480 -28.50 10.20 -2.97
C VAL A 480 -28.34 9.97 -1.47
N LEU A 481 -27.80 10.97 -0.75
CA LEU A 481 -27.66 10.97 0.69
C LEU A 481 -28.73 11.88 1.35
N THR A 482 -29.42 11.38 2.37
CA THR A 482 -30.37 12.17 3.18
C THR A 482 -30.14 11.96 4.67
N PHE A 483 -30.52 12.96 5.45
CA PHE A 483 -30.42 12.96 6.90
C PHE A 483 -31.79 13.13 7.55
N LYS A 484 -32.00 12.51 8.71
CA LYS A 484 -33.18 12.73 9.56
C LYS A 484 -32.79 12.92 11.02
N PHE A 485 -33.04 14.12 11.55
CA PHE A 485 -32.72 14.45 12.94
C PHE A 485 -33.84 13.96 13.89
N LEU A 486 -33.50 13.08 14.83
CA LEU A 486 -34.45 12.36 15.67
C LEU A 486 -34.79 13.06 17.00
N ASN A 487 -33.90 13.87 17.55
CA ASN A 487 -34.06 14.50 18.87
C ASN A 487 -33.77 16.03 18.87
N PRO A 488 -34.33 16.81 17.92
CA PRO A 488 -34.04 18.24 17.83
C PRO A 488 -34.49 18.99 19.10
N ARG A 489 -33.78 20.08 19.43
CA ARG A 489 -34.17 21.05 20.46
C ARG A 489 -33.97 22.45 19.90
N ASP A 490 -34.76 23.42 20.33
CA ASP A 490 -34.67 24.82 19.86
C ASP A 490 -33.28 25.45 20.09
N SER A 491 -32.57 25.00 21.12
CA SER A 491 -31.20 25.44 21.45
C SER A 491 -30.09 24.75 20.65
N VAL A 492 -30.44 23.84 19.74
CA VAL A 492 -29.51 23.08 18.91
C VAL A 492 -29.49 23.65 17.51
N LYS A 493 -28.30 24.03 17.04
CA LYS A 493 -28.05 24.46 15.68
C LYS A 493 -27.19 23.42 14.98
N THR A 494 -27.53 23.11 13.73
CA THR A 494 -26.68 22.30 12.86
C THR A 494 -26.37 23.14 11.64
N ASP A 495 -25.12 23.13 11.21
CA ASP A 495 -24.67 23.89 10.05
C ASP A 495 -23.88 22.94 9.15
N LEU A 496 -24.43 22.61 7.98
CA LEU A 496 -23.73 21.86 6.93
C LEU A 496 -23.27 22.83 5.86
N TRP A 497 -21.94 22.99 5.69
CA TRP A 497 -21.39 24.05 4.85
C TRP A 497 -20.90 23.58 3.49
N SER A 498 -20.40 22.35 3.36
CA SER A 498 -19.96 21.81 2.07
C SER A 498 -19.92 20.29 2.04
N ILE A 499 -19.82 19.72 0.84
CA ILE A 499 -19.43 18.35 0.60
C ILE A 499 -18.13 18.28 -0.20
N LEU A 500 -17.38 17.20 0.01
CA LEU A 500 -16.27 16.74 -0.82
C LEU A 500 -16.68 15.40 -1.41
N VAL A 501 -16.59 15.24 -2.72
CA VAL A 501 -16.95 14.00 -3.43
C VAL A 501 -15.71 13.45 -4.10
N TYR A 502 -15.51 12.15 -3.97
CA TYR A 502 -14.34 11.44 -4.46
C TYR A 502 -14.72 10.45 -5.55
N LYS A 503 -13.83 10.28 -6.53
CA LYS A 503 -13.91 9.28 -7.59
C LYS A 503 -12.59 8.53 -7.71
N TYR A 504 -12.62 7.37 -8.37
CA TYR A 504 -11.39 6.65 -8.69
C TYR A 504 -10.72 7.23 -9.93
N LYS A 505 -9.41 7.47 -9.85
CA LYS A 505 -8.57 7.78 -11.00
C LYS A 505 -8.62 6.59 -11.96
N LYS A 506 -8.84 6.86 -13.24
CA LYS A 506 -8.83 5.83 -14.27
C LYS A 506 -7.39 5.32 -14.46
N THR A 507 -7.16 4.04 -14.16
CA THR A 507 -5.83 3.42 -14.21
C THR A 507 -5.53 2.68 -15.51
N GLY A 508 -6.51 2.58 -16.43
CA GLY A 508 -6.34 1.93 -17.73
C GLY A 508 -7.42 2.30 -18.74
N THR A 509 -7.34 1.69 -19.92
CA THR A 509 -8.35 1.82 -20.98
C THR A 509 -9.41 0.75 -20.80
N GLU A 510 -10.68 1.15 -20.89
CA GLU A 510 -11.80 0.21 -20.95
C GLU A 510 -11.85 -0.39 -22.36
N VAL A 511 -11.67 -1.71 -22.47
CA VAL A 511 -11.75 -2.43 -23.74
C VAL A 511 -13.20 -2.81 -24.04
N PHE A 512 -13.89 -3.35 -23.03
CA PHE A 512 -15.32 -3.66 -23.07
C PHE A 512 -16.01 -3.14 -21.82
N THR A 513 -16.87 -2.14 -21.99
CA THR A 513 -17.60 -1.49 -20.89
C THR A 513 -18.91 -2.22 -20.62
N THR A 514 -19.08 -2.67 -19.38
CA THR A 514 -20.39 -3.16 -18.90
C THR A 514 -21.23 -1.97 -18.45
N ALA A 515 -22.11 -1.50 -19.35
CA ALA A 515 -23.01 -0.39 -19.09
C ALA A 515 -24.16 -0.80 -18.14
N ARG A 516 -24.50 0.08 -17.21
CA ARG A 516 -25.49 -0.18 -16.15
C ARG A 516 -26.90 -0.45 -16.68
N ASP A 517 -27.29 0.24 -17.74
CA ASP A 517 -28.60 0.16 -18.38
C ASP A 517 -28.73 -1.02 -19.36
N ALA A 518 -27.61 -1.58 -19.82
CA ALA A 518 -27.58 -2.73 -20.74
C ALA A 518 -27.60 -4.09 -20.03
N GLU A 519 -27.27 -4.15 -18.74
CA GLU A 519 -27.29 -5.35 -17.86
C GLU A 519 -26.52 -6.61 -18.32
N VAL A 520 -25.74 -6.58 -19.41
CA VAL A 520 -24.97 -7.75 -19.88
C VAL A 520 -23.48 -7.62 -19.55
N PRO A 521 -22.94 -8.44 -18.62
CA PRO A 521 -21.55 -8.32 -18.20
C PRO A 521 -20.56 -8.96 -19.18
N TYR A 522 -19.37 -8.33 -19.27
CA TYR A 522 -18.16 -8.93 -19.81
C TYR A 522 -17.34 -9.60 -18.71
N ARG A 523 -16.64 -10.70 -19.05
CA ARG A 523 -15.77 -11.45 -18.14
C ARG A 523 -14.62 -12.12 -18.89
N ILE A 524 -13.65 -12.60 -18.13
CA ILE A 524 -12.59 -13.53 -18.56
C ILE A 524 -11.66 -12.92 -19.62
N PRO A 525 -10.65 -12.15 -19.19
CA PRO A 525 -9.70 -11.53 -20.09
C PRO A 525 -8.75 -12.56 -20.72
N ALA A 526 -8.61 -12.51 -22.05
CA ALA A 526 -7.60 -13.29 -22.78
C ALA A 526 -6.90 -12.42 -23.84
N ILE A 527 -5.57 -12.33 -23.78
CA ILE A 527 -4.80 -11.42 -24.65
C ILE A 527 -3.62 -12.11 -25.33
N ALA A 528 -3.37 -11.74 -26.59
CA ALA A 528 -2.17 -12.11 -27.34
C ALA A 528 -1.68 -10.96 -28.22
N GLN A 529 -0.41 -11.01 -28.63
CA GLN A 529 0.18 -10.10 -29.60
C GLN A 529 0.57 -10.87 -30.87
N THR A 530 0.09 -10.41 -32.02
CA THR A 530 0.47 -10.97 -33.34
C THR A 530 1.93 -10.64 -33.67
N LYS A 531 2.52 -11.35 -34.64
CA LYS A 531 3.88 -11.04 -35.14
C LYS A 531 4.03 -9.58 -35.60
N THR A 532 2.96 -8.95 -36.08
CA THR A 532 2.94 -7.56 -36.57
C THR A 532 2.86 -6.54 -35.43
N GLY A 533 2.66 -6.99 -34.19
CA GLY A 533 2.56 -6.14 -33.01
C GLY A 533 1.13 -5.82 -32.59
N ASP A 534 0.12 -6.30 -33.32
CA ASP A 534 -1.29 -6.05 -33.02
C ASP A 534 -1.71 -6.82 -31.77
N LEU A 535 -2.45 -6.16 -30.89
CA LEU A 535 -3.02 -6.80 -29.71
C LEU A 535 -4.42 -7.28 -30.00
N ILE A 536 -4.75 -8.49 -29.55
CA ILE A 536 -6.08 -9.06 -29.68
C ILE A 536 -6.56 -9.44 -28.28
N TYR A 537 -7.69 -8.88 -27.88
CA TYR A 537 -8.30 -9.08 -26.57
C TYR A 537 -9.63 -9.79 -26.74
N PHE A 538 -9.76 -10.99 -26.18
CA PHE A 538 -10.99 -11.76 -26.09
C PHE A 538 -11.62 -11.66 -24.69
N THR A 539 -12.94 -11.78 -24.66
CA THR A 539 -13.74 -11.80 -23.45
C THR A 539 -15.04 -12.59 -23.68
N ASP A 540 -15.59 -13.13 -22.60
CA ASP A 540 -16.97 -13.60 -22.54
C ASP A 540 -17.93 -12.41 -22.53
N TYR A 541 -18.89 -12.39 -23.45
CA TYR A 541 -20.09 -11.57 -23.33
C TYR A 541 -21.23 -12.46 -22.81
N ARG A 542 -21.86 -12.11 -21.68
CA ARG A 542 -22.73 -13.04 -20.92
C ARG A 542 -24.20 -12.62 -20.87
N PRO A 543 -25.00 -12.74 -21.95
CA PRO A 543 -26.43 -12.45 -21.92
C PRO A 543 -27.20 -13.17 -20.81
N CYS A 544 -26.74 -14.36 -20.40
CA CYS A 544 -27.32 -15.10 -19.27
C CYS A 544 -27.00 -14.52 -17.88
N LYS A 545 -26.04 -13.58 -17.80
CA LYS A 545 -25.50 -12.96 -16.57
C LYS A 545 -24.81 -13.95 -15.62
N ASP A 546 -24.47 -15.14 -16.09
CA ASP A 546 -23.89 -16.22 -15.31
C ASP A 546 -22.69 -16.83 -16.06
N ASP A 547 -22.03 -17.81 -15.44
CA ASP A 547 -20.89 -18.51 -16.02
C ASP A 547 -21.29 -19.41 -17.19
N ILE A 548 -20.29 -19.80 -17.98
CA ILE A 548 -20.50 -20.86 -18.97
C ILE A 548 -21.04 -22.12 -18.27
N GLY A 549 -22.05 -22.72 -18.88
CA GLY A 549 -22.78 -23.83 -18.29
C GLY A 549 -24.18 -23.48 -17.77
N PHE A 550 -24.56 -22.20 -17.74
CA PHE A 550 -25.88 -21.77 -17.22
C PHE A 550 -26.82 -21.19 -18.27
N GLY A 551 -26.29 -20.77 -19.42
CA GLY A 551 -27.06 -20.20 -20.52
C GLY A 551 -26.13 -19.58 -21.56
N ARG A 552 -26.69 -18.75 -22.44
CA ARG A 552 -25.94 -18.11 -23.54
C ARG A 552 -24.74 -17.29 -23.02
N VAL A 553 -23.56 -17.65 -23.52
CA VAL A 553 -22.31 -16.89 -23.44
C VAL A 553 -21.72 -16.83 -24.84
N ASP A 554 -21.26 -15.65 -25.24
CA ASP A 554 -20.69 -15.35 -26.55
C ASP A 554 -19.20 -15.04 -26.42
N GLN A 555 -18.45 -15.17 -27.52
CA GLN A 555 -17.03 -14.79 -27.56
C GLN A 555 -16.83 -13.55 -28.41
N HIS A 556 -16.45 -12.46 -27.75
CA HIS A 556 -16.24 -11.16 -28.37
C HIS A 556 -14.76 -10.81 -28.30
N TYR A 557 -14.28 -10.03 -29.27
CA TYR A 557 -12.91 -9.56 -29.27
C TYR A 557 -12.75 -8.17 -29.90
N ARG A 558 -11.66 -7.51 -29.55
CA ARG A 558 -11.20 -6.26 -30.17
C ARG A 558 -9.72 -6.37 -30.51
N ILE A 559 -9.34 -5.62 -31.54
CA ILE A 559 -7.96 -5.53 -32.00
C ILE A 559 -7.45 -4.11 -31.74
N SER A 560 -6.21 -3.99 -31.27
CA SER A 560 -5.48 -2.73 -31.21
C SER A 560 -4.25 -2.79 -32.11
N ARG A 561 -4.07 -1.76 -32.95
CA ARG A 561 -2.93 -1.60 -33.86
C ARG A 561 -1.85 -0.66 -33.33
N ASP A 562 -2.07 -0.07 -32.16
CA ASP A 562 -1.22 0.99 -31.59
C ASP A 562 -0.70 0.65 -30.18
N GLY A 563 -0.64 -0.65 -29.87
CA GLY A 563 -0.16 -1.14 -28.58
C GLY A 563 -1.15 -0.94 -27.43
N GLY A 564 -2.44 -0.87 -27.73
CA GLY A 564 -3.55 -0.83 -26.77
C GLY A 564 -3.95 0.58 -26.33
N LYS A 565 -3.51 1.62 -27.06
CA LYS A 565 -3.95 3.00 -26.81
C LYS A 565 -5.38 3.21 -27.31
N THR A 566 -5.70 2.64 -28.46
CA THR A 566 -7.05 2.59 -29.02
C THR A 566 -7.40 1.17 -29.43
N TRP A 567 -8.71 0.87 -29.43
CA TRP A 567 -9.25 -0.43 -29.79
C TRP A 567 -10.25 -0.26 -30.93
N GLU A 568 -10.13 -1.10 -31.94
CA GLU A 568 -11.07 -1.19 -33.06
C GLU A 568 -12.49 -1.55 -32.57
N ALA A 569 -13.46 -1.41 -33.46
CA ALA A 569 -14.84 -1.80 -33.18
C ALA A 569 -14.94 -3.28 -32.78
N GLU A 570 -15.82 -3.53 -31.83
CA GLU A 570 -16.14 -4.86 -31.32
C GLU A 570 -16.46 -5.86 -32.42
N GLN A 571 -15.82 -7.02 -32.34
CA GLN A 571 -16.03 -8.15 -33.25
C GLN A 571 -16.64 -9.30 -32.48
N ILE A 572 -17.63 -9.96 -33.07
CA ILE A 572 -18.24 -11.17 -32.54
C ILE A 572 -17.59 -12.36 -33.24
N LEU A 573 -16.88 -13.21 -32.49
CA LEU A 573 -16.39 -14.48 -33.03
C LEU A 573 -17.53 -15.47 -33.20
N VAL A 574 -18.34 -15.64 -32.15
CA VAL A 574 -19.46 -16.58 -32.12
C VAL A 574 -20.47 -16.18 -31.05
N GLU A 575 -21.76 -16.32 -31.38
CA GLU A 575 -22.86 -16.22 -30.43
C GLU A 575 -23.31 -17.62 -30.00
N GLY A 576 -23.50 -17.82 -28.70
CA GLY A 576 -24.17 -19.00 -28.18
C GLY A 576 -25.65 -18.98 -28.55
N THR A 577 -26.21 -20.15 -28.85
CA THR A 577 -27.63 -20.26 -29.23
C THR A 577 -28.58 -20.01 -28.05
N GLY A 578 -28.10 -20.19 -26.81
CA GLY A 578 -28.94 -20.18 -25.60
C GLY A 578 -29.92 -21.36 -25.50
N VAL A 579 -29.91 -22.28 -26.46
CA VAL A 579 -30.80 -23.44 -26.49
C VAL A 579 -30.29 -24.49 -25.50
N LYS A 580 -31.09 -24.80 -24.49
CA LYS A 580 -30.70 -25.75 -23.45
C LYS A 580 -30.39 -27.14 -24.01
N GLY A 581 -29.33 -27.76 -23.52
CA GLY A 581 -28.82 -29.06 -23.94
C GLY A 581 -28.02 -29.05 -25.24
N ALA A 582 -28.00 -27.94 -25.98
CA ALA A 582 -27.23 -27.84 -27.21
C ALA A 582 -25.73 -27.63 -26.92
N MET A 583 -24.86 -28.26 -27.71
CA MET A 583 -23.41 -28.08 -27.57
C MET A 583 -22.97 -26.64 -27.88
N ASP A 584 -23.71 -25.96 -28.75
CA ASP A 584 -23.50 -24.56 -29.14
C ASP A 584 -24.33 -23.57 -28.29
N CYS A 585 -24.87 -24.01 -27.15
CA CYS A 585 -25.63 -23.14 -26.26
C CYS A 585 -24.82 -21.90 -25.82
N ALA A 586 -23.52 -22.10 -25.58
CA ALA A 586 -22.61 -21.10 -25.05
C ALA A 586 -21.17 -21.39 -25.48
N TYR A 587 -20.34 -20.35 -25.51
CA TYR A 587 -18.89 -20.41 -25.72
C TYR A 587 -18.22 -19.45 -24.73
N GLY A 588 -17.33 -19.98 -23.88
CA GLY A 588 -16.84 -19.27 -22.70
C GLY A 588 -15.45 -19.73 -22.27
N ASP A 589 -14.82 -18.95 -21.42
CA ASP A 589 -13.48 -19.21 -20.88
C ASP A 589 -12.37 -19.25 -21.95
N PRO A 590 -12.12 -18.13 -22.66
CA PRO A 590 -11.14 -18.07 -23.74
C PRO A 590 -9.71 -18.28 -23.27
N VAL A 591 -8.96 -19.09 -24.02
CA VAL A 591 -7.50 -19.17 -23.95
C VAL A 591 -6.88 -18.95 -25.33
N ILE A 592 -5.92 -18.02 -25.44
CA ILE A 592 -5.41 -17.56 -26.74
C ILE A 592 -3.88 -17.67 -26.88
N ALA A 593 -3.43 -18.03 -28.08
CA ALA A 593 -2.05 -17.87 -28.54
C ALA A 593 -2.01 -17.25 -29.93
N ALA A 594 -1.09 -16.30 -30.13
CA ALA A 594 -0.72 -15.80 -31.45
C ALA A 594 0.69 -16.29 -31.78
N ASP A 595 0.86 -16.96 -32.92
CA ASP A 595 2.16 -17.50 -33.29
C ASP A 595 3.17 -16.35 -33.47
N ARG A 596 4.35 -16.49 -32.88
CA ARG A 596 5.36 -15.42 -32.88
C ARG A 596 5.93 -15.11 -34.27
N GLU A 597 5.79 -16.03 -35.22
CA GLU A 597 6.46 -15.93 -36.53
C GLU A 597 5.47 -15.92 -37.72
N SER A 598 4.18 -16.09 -37.49
CA SER A 598 3.15 -16.11 -38.53
C SER A 598 1.89 -15.38 -38.10
N ASP A 599 0.94 -15.22 -39.03
CA ASP A 599 -0.34 -14.56 -38.74
C ASP A 599 -1.38 -15.54 -38.16
N GLU A 600 -0.92 -16.70 -37.69
CA GLU A 600 -1.80 -17.72 -37.17
C GLU A 600 -2.16 -17.48 -35.70
N LEU A 601 -3.43 -17.70 -35.39
CA LEU A 601 -3.96 -17.63 -34.02
C LEU A 601 -4.61 -18.96 -33.64
N TYR A 602 -4.53 -19.29 -32.35
CA TYR A 602 -5.30 -20.34 -31.70
C TYR A 602 -6.17 -19.69 -30.63
N LEU A 603 -7.48 -20.01 -30.64
CA LEU A 603 -8.37 -19.75 -29.51
C LEU A 603 -9.00 -21.08 -29.07
N GLY A 604 -8.99 -21.37 -27.77
CA GLY A 604 -9.75 -22.48 -27.18
C GLY A 604 -10.81 -21.97 -26.22
N THR A 605 -11.95 -22.65 -26.15
CA THR A 605 -13.03 -22.32 -25.21
C THR A 605 -13.74 -23.61 -24.75
N GLY A 606 -14.49 -23.50 -23.66
CA GLY A 606 -15.59 -24.43 -23.38
C GLY A 606 -16.80 -24.18 -24.29
N CYS A 607 -17.66 -25.18 -24.48
CA CYS A 607 -18.97 -24.95 -25.10
C CYS A 607 -20.09 -25.89 -24.63
N CYS A 608 -21.09 -25.37 -23.93
CA CYS A 608 -22.40 -25.98 -23.61
C CYS A 608 -23.10 -25.20 -22.47
N ASP A 609 -24.29 -25.64 -22.09
CA ASP A 609 -25.00 -25.26 -20.85
C ASP A 609 -24.86 -26.32 -19.74
N ARG A 610 -23.70 -26.97 -19.63
CA ARG A 610 -23.40 -27.89 -18.53
C ARG A 610 -22.32 -27.27 -17.64
N PRO A 611 -22.58 -26.99 -16.36
CA PRO A 611 -21.56 -26.44 -15.49
C PRO A 611 -20.43 -27.44 -15.24
N TYR A 612 -19.19 -26.98 -15.24
CA TYR A 612 -18.03 -27.83 -14.99
C TYR A 612 -18.13 -28.61 -13.67
N TYR A 613 -18.69 -28.01 -12.61
CA TYR A 613 -18.78 -28.59 -11.27
C TYR A 613 -20.01 -29.49 -11.06
N ALA A 614 -20.96 -29.53 -12.00
CA ALA A 614 -22.18 -30.30 -11.82
C ALA A 614 -21.90 -31.81 -11.88
N ALA A 615 -22.45 -32.57 -10.93
CA ALA A 615 -22.31 -34.03 -10.89
C ALA A 615 -22.82 -34.73 -12.17
N THR A 616 -23.73 -34.08 -12.91
CA THR A 616 -24.28 -34.54 -14.20
C THR A 616 -23.35 -34.32 -15.39
N THR A 617 -22.31 -33.50 -15.23
CA THR A 617 -21.23 -33.33 -16.20
C THR A 617 -20.20 -34.42 -15.93
N THR A 618 -20.15 -35.42 -16.80
CA THR A 618 -19.38 -36.67 -16.60
C THR A 618 -18.58 -37.03 -17.84
N ARG A 619 -17.71 -38.04 -17.78
CA ARG A 619 -16.97 -38.50 -18.97
C ARG A 619 -17.89 -38.86 -20.15
N GLN A 620 -19.07 -39.42 -19.87
CA GLN A 620 -20.07 -39.82 -20.88
C GLN A 620 -20.97 -38.66 -21.32
N ASN A 621 -21.00 -37.57 -20.55
CA ASN A 621 -21.71 -36.34 -20.86
C ASN A 621 -20.79 -35.14 -20.55
N PRO A 622 -19.69 -34.97 -21.32
CA PRO A 622 -18.59 -34.10 -20.92
C PRO A 622 -18.94 -32.62 -21.04
N PHE A 623 -18.13 -31.80 -20.36
CA PHE A 623 -17.95 -30.39 -20.68
C PHE A 623 -17.13 -30.30 -21.98
N PRO A 624 -17.75 -29.96 -23.12
CA PRO A 624 -17.07 -30.00 -24.41
C PRO A 624 -16.06 -28.87 -24.55
N MET A 625 -14.96 -29.19 -25.25
CA MET A 625 -13.88 -28.26 -25.56
C MET A 625 -13.76 -28.12 -27.07
N VAL A 626 -13.65 -26.87 -27.53
CA VAL A 626 -13.54 -26.52 -28.94
C VAL A 626 -12.40 -25.54 -29.16
N ASN A 627 -11.89 -25.50 -30.40
CA ASN A 627 -10.92 -24.49 -30.82
C ASN A 627 -11.23 -23.85 -32.17
N TRP A 628 -10.70 -22.65 -32.35
CA TRP A 628 -10.75 -21.85 -33.57
C TRP A 628 -9.34 -21.50 -34.02
N ARG A 629 -9.22 -21.27 -35.32
CA ARG A 629 -7.97 -20.93 -35.98
C ARG A 629 -8.16 -19.72 -36.87
N SER A 630 -7.27 -18.75 -36.75
CA SER A 630 -7.09 -17.70 -37.76
C SER A 630 -5.76 -17.91 -38.47
N LYS A 631 -5.67 -17.46 -39.73
CA LYS A 631 -4.43 -17.47 -40.53
C LYS A 631 -4.05 -16.08 -41.04
N ASP A 632 -4.79 -15.05 -40.66
CA ASP A 632 -4.71 -13.70 -41.18
C ASP A 632 -4.71 -12.63 -40.08
N GLY A 633 -4.21 -13.00 -38.90
CA GLY A 633 -4.06 -12.09 -37.76
C GLY A 633 -5.39 -11.75 -37.09
N GLY A 634 -6.36 -12.66 -37.13
CA GLY A 634 -7.65 -12.51 -36.47
C GLY A 634 -8.73 -11.82 -37.30
N LYS A 635 -8.49 -11.57 -38.60
CA LYS A 635 -9.50 -10.99 -39.49
C LYS A 635 -10.61 -11.99 -39.82
N THR A 636 -10.23 -13.25 -40.01
CA THR A 636 -11.18 -14.35 -40.19
C THR A 636 -10.81 -15.54 -39.33
N TRP A 637 -11.83 -16.33 -38.97
CA TRP A 637 -11.71 -17.49 -38.10
C TRP A 637 -12.36 -18.72 -38.72
N SER A 638 -11.79 -19.89 -38.45
CA SER A 638 -12.37 -21.17 -38.84
C SER A 638 -13.69 -21.44 -38.12
N ARG A 639 -14.46 -22.42 -38.59
CA ARG A 639 -15.51 -23.04 -37.77
C ARG A 639 -14.89 -23.69 -36.51
N PRO A 640 -15.65 -23.81 -35.41
CA PRO A 640 -15.17 -24.49 -34.21
C PRO A 640 -14.86 -25.96 -34.52
N ARG A 641 -13.68 -26.42 -34.12
CA ARG A 641 -13.31 -27.83 -34.14
C ARG A 641 -13.49 -28.41 -32.73
N ASN A 642 -14.26 -29.47 -32.61
CA ASN A 642 -14.41 -30.21 -31.35
C ASN A 642 -13.14 -31.01 -31.06
N ILE A 643 -12.51 -30.72 -29.91
CA ILE A 643 -11.29 -31.38 -29.42
C ILE A 643 -11.52 -32.15 -28.11
N THR A 644 -12.78 -32.32 -27.70
CA THR A 644 -13.19 -32.96 -26.45
C THR A 644 -12.58 -34.36 -26.32
N GLU A 645 -12.82 -35.25 -27.28
CA GLU A 645 -12.30 -36.63 -27.22
C GLU A 645 -10.78 -36.69 -27.33
N GLN A 646 -10.14 -35.74 -28.02
CA GLN A 646 -8.68 -35.67 -28.08
C GLN A 646 -8.08 -35.41 -26.69
N ILE A 647 -8.73 -34.59 -25.86
CA ILE A 647 -8.26 -34.27 -24.51
C ILE A 647 -8.70 -35.34 -23.51
N TYR A 648 -10.00 -35.63 -23.41
CA TYR A 648 -10.54 -36.60 -22.47
C TYR A 648 -9.96 -38.00 -22.67
N GLY A 649 -9.78 -38.44 -23.92
CA GLY A 649 -9.20 -39.75 -24.24
C GLY A 649 -7.77 -39.93 -23.70
N MET A 650 -7.00 -38.86 -23.55
CA MET A 650 -5.67 -38.92 -22.92
C MET A 650 -5.73 -39.18 -21.42
N LEU A 651 -6.87 -38.92 -20.77
CA LEU A 651 -7.05 -39.04 -19.31
C LEU A 651 -7.83 -40.29 -18.90
N ASP A 652 -8.41 -41.05 -19.84
CA ASP A 652 -9.24 -42.24 -19.54
C ASP A 652 -8.51 -43.32 -18.72
N LYS A 653 -7.19 -43.41 -18.87
CA LYS A 653 -6.31 -44.35 -18.13
C LYS A 653 -5.41 -43.63 -17.11
N GLY A 654 -5.81 -42.46 -16.65
CA GLY A 654 -5.09 -41.70 -15.62
C GLY A 654 -5.07 -42.43 -14.28
N SER A 655 -4.12 -42.08 -13.42
CA SER A 655 -3.95 -42.71 -12.10
C SER A 655 -5.15 -42.52 -11.15
N LEU A 656 -5.95 -41.47 -11.37
CA LEU A 656 -7.17 -41.17 -10.62
C LEU A 656 -8.45 -41.55 -11.38
N GLY A 657 -8.32 -42.37 -12.43
CA GLY A 657 -9.42 -42.74 -13.31
C GLY A 657 -9.78 -41.65 -14.34
N PRO A 658 -10.84 -41.89 -15.14
CA PRO A 658 -11.23 -40.98 -16.21
C PRO A 658 -11.68 -39.62 -15.68
N ALA A 659 -11.26 -38.56 -16.38
CA ALA A 659 -11.69 -37.20 -16.09
C ALA A 659 -13.22 -37.07 -16.26
N GLN A 660 -13.90 -36.62 -15.21
CA GLN A 660 -15.36 -36.42 -15.25
C GLN A 660 -15.74 -35.10 -15.93
N SER A 661 -14.96 -34.05 -15.68
CA SER A 661 -15.18 -32.72 -16.23
C SER A 661 -13.86 -31.98 -16.25
N LEU A 662 -13.60 -31.17 -17.28
CA LEU A 662 -12.39 -30.35 -17.42
C LEU A 662 -12.63 -29.13 -18.30
N PHE A 663 -11.79 -28.11 -18.16
CA PHE A 663 -11.67 -27.02 -19.14
C PHE A 663 -10.26 -26.41 -19.17
N PHE A 664 -10.00 -25.52 -20.12
CA PHE A 664 -8.75 -24.75 -20.18
C PHE A 664 -8.75 -23.66 -19.13
N SER A 665 -7.61 -23.40 -18.49
CA SER A 665 -7.48 -22.19 -17.69
C SER A 665 -7.36 -20.96 -18.61
N SER A 666 -8.37 -20.09 -18.58
CA SER A 666 -8.55 -18.93 -19.47
C SER A 666 -7.42 -17.90 -19.39
N GLY A 667 -7.15 -17.16 -20.47
CA GLY A 667 -6.12 -16.11 -20.55
C GLY A 667 -5.09 -16.37 -21.65
N ARG A 668 -3.82 -16.01 -21.40
CA ARG A 668 -2.69 -16.30 -22.29
C ARG A 668 -2.33 -17.78 -22.29
N MET A 669 -2.14 -18.34 -23.48
CA MET A 669 -1.43 -19.61 -23.67
C MET A 669 0.08 -19.39 -23.81
N MET A 670 0.87 -20.15 -23.06
CA MET A 670 2.31 -19.99 -23.03
C MET A 670 2.95 -20.60 -24.28
N GLN A 671 3.85 -19.84 -24.91
CA GLN A 671 4.69 -20.29 -26.00
C GLN A 671 6.13 -20.44 -25.53
N SER A 672 6.72 -21.61 -25.74
CA SER A 672 8.13 -21.89 -25.39
C SER A 672 9.06 -20.88 -26.05
N ARG A 673 10.08 -20.41 -25.34
CA ARG A 673 11.19 -19.63 -25.91
C ARG A 673 12.33 -20.57 -26.37
N MET A 674 12.35 -21.82 -25.91
CA MET A 674 13.44 -22.77 -26.16
C MET A 674 13.08 -23.93 -27.11
N VAL A 675 11.83 -24.38 -27.10
CA VAL A 675 11.40 -25.59 -27.81
C VAL A 675 10.61 -25.21 -29.06
N LYS A 676 11.22 -25.42 -30.21
CA LYS A 676 10.60 -25.25 -31.53
C LYS A 676 10.56 -26.58 -32.29
N LYS A 677 9.41 -26.90 -32.89
CA LYS A 677 9.17 -28.13 -33.67
C LYS A 677 8.55 -27.78 -35.01
N GLY A 678 9.29 -28.07 -36.08
CA GLY A 678 8.89 -27.63 -37.41
C GLY A 678 8.76 -26.10 -37.44
N ARG A 679 7.57 -25.61 -37.75
CA ARG A 679 7.29 -24.17 -37.85
C ARG A 679 6.99 -23.50 -36.51
N TYR A 680 6.56 -24.26 -35.50
CA TYR A 680 5.94 -23.68 -34.30
C TYR A 680 6.78 -23.84 -33.05
N TYR A 681 6.71 -22.83 -32.20
CA TYR A 681 7.12 -22.98 -30.80
C TYR A 681 6.09 -23.83 -30.07
N ARG A 682 6.56 -24.70 -29.17
CA ARG A 682 5.68 -25.55 -28.38
C ARG A 682 4.73 -24.69 -27.54
N LEU A 683 3.44 -24.98 -27.64
CA LEU A 683 2.42 -24.40 -26.77
C LEU A 683 2.33 -25.19 -25.48
N TYR A 684 2.06 -24.49 -24.37
CA TYR A 684 1.64 -25.08 -23.11
C TYR A 684 0.38 -24.40 -22.61
N VAL A 685 -0.57 -25.21 -22.13
CA VAL A 685 -1.80 -24.74 -21.50
C VAL A 685 -2.12 -25.62 -20.30
N ALA A 686 -2.47 -25.00 -19.18
CA ALA A 686 -2.96 -25.73 -18.03
C ALA A 686 -4.46 -26.03 -18.19
N ILE A 687 -4.86 -27.22 -17.73
CA ILE A 687 -6.25 -27.59 -17.56
C ILE A 687 -6.52 -27.90 -16.10
N LEU A 688 -7.74 -27.65 -15.66
CA LEU A 688 -8.27 -28.14 -14.38
C LEU A 688 -9.24 -29.26 -14.65
N VAL A 689 -9.13 -30.32 -13.85
CA VAL A 689 -9.91 -31.54 -13.95
C VAL A 689 -10.59 -31.75 -12.61
N ARG A 690 -11.92 -31.92 -12.63
CA ARG A 690 -12.71 -31.99 -11.41
C ARG A 690 -12.26 -33.17 -10.57
N GLU A 691 -11.99 -32.90 -9.28
CA GLU A 691 -11.47 -33.87 -8.29
C GLU A 691 -10.06 -34.43 -8.58
N GLN A 692 -9.38 -33.98 -9.65
CA GLN A 692 -8.01 -34.40 -9.98
C GLN A 692 -7.00 -33.24 -10.01
N GLY A 693 -7.44 -31.99 -9.89
CA GLY A 693 -6.58 -30.82 -9.89
C GLY A 693 -6.05 -30.49 -11.28
N ASN A 694 -4.78 -30.11 -11.39
CA ASN A 694 -4.21 -29.66 -12.66
C ASN A 694 -3.53 -30.75 -13.48
N TYR A 695 -3.61 -30.61 -14.80
CA TYR A 695 -2.65 -31.16 -15.76
C TYR A 695 -2.16 -30.05 -16.69
N VAL A 696 -1.04 -30.28 -17.38
CA VAL A 696 -0.53 -29.37 -18.43
C VAL A 696 -0.53 -30.10 -19.75
N LEU A 697 -1.16 -29.50 -20.75
CA LEU A 697 -1.13 -29.97 -22.12
C LEU A 697 -0.06 -29.20 -22.90
N TYR A 698 0.55 -29.87 -23.87
CA TYR A 698 1.43 -29.23 -24.84
C TYR A 698 1.12 -29.63 -26.27
N SER A 699 1.44 -28.75 -27.21
CA SER A 699 1.28 -28.97 -28.64
C SER A 699 2.52 -28.50 -29.41
N ASP A 700 2.98 -29.32 -30.35
CA ASP A 700 4.11 -29.06 -31.24
C ASP A 700 3.67 -28.63 -32.66
N ASP A 701 2.37 -28.59 -32.90
CA ASP A 701 1.75 -28.28 -34.20
C ASP A 701 0.66 -27.20 -34.06
N PHE A 702 0.90 -26.31 -33.09
CA PHE A 702 0.12 -25.11 -32.82
C PHE A 702 -1.37 -25.40 -32.55
N GLY A 703 -1.61 -26.43 -31.72
CA GLY A 703 -2.92 -26.79 -31.20
C GLY A 703 -3.72 -27.76 -32.07
N ASN A 704 -3.11 -28.37 -33.09
CA ASN A 704 -3.79 -29.40 -33.89
C ASN A 704 -3.84 -30.75 -33.16
N ASN A 705 -2.77 -31.07 -32.42
CA ASN A 705 -2.66 -32.23 -31.55
C ASN A 705 -2.10 -31.86 -30.19
N TRP A 706 -2.69 -32.45 -29.15
CA TRP A 706 -2.34 -32.23 -27.75
C TRP A 706 -1.73 -33.49 -27.13
N LYS A 707 -0.85 -33.28 -26.14
CA LYS A 707 -0.24 -34.30 -25.30
C LYS A 707 -0.18 -33.82 -23.86
N ILE A 708 -0.18 -34.72 -22.88
CA ILE A 708 -0.02 -34.37 -21.46
C ILE A 708 1.47 -34.30 -21.12
N LEU A 709 1.91 -33.17 -20.58
CA LEU A 709 3.27 -32.96 -20.10
C LEU A 709 3.53 -33.79 -18.84
N GLY A 710 4.46 -34.75 -18.93
CA GLY A 710 4.72 -35.73 -17.85
C GLY A 710 3.77 -36.94 -17.83
N GLY A 711 2.81 -37.00 -18.76
CA GLY A 711 1.81 -38.08 -18.82
C GLY A 711 0.66 -37.90 -17.81
N ASN A 712 -0.31 -38.83 -17.85
CA ASN A 712 -1.55 -38.78 -17.07
C ASN A 712 -1.49 -39.52 -15.72
N GLN A 713 -0.30 -39.94 -15.29
CA GLN A 713 -0.12 -40.71 -14.06
C GLN A 713 0.20 -39.82 -12.85
N VAL A 714 0.57 -38.56 -13.07
CA VAL A 714 0.95 -37.60 -12.02
C VAL A 714 0.21 -36.28 -12.24
N GLN A 715 -0.40 -35.77 -11.18
CA GLN A 715 -1.12 -34.50 -11.17
C GLN A 715 -0.17 -33.40 -10.67
N PRO A 716 0.22 -32.41 -11.50
CA PRO A 716 1.06 -31.30 -11.07
C PRO A 716 0.62 -30.66 -9.75
N CYS A 717 -0.66 -30.34 -9.57
CA CYS A 717 -1.19 -29.89 -8.28
C CYS A 717 -2.59 -30.46 -8.09
N LEU A 718 -2.72 -31.47 -7.24
CA LEU A 718 -3.96 -32.23 -7.00
C LEU A 718 -5.11 -31.36 -6.45
N LYS A 719 -4.78 -30.35 -5.65
CA LYS A 719 -5.75 -29.38 -5.08
C LYS A 719 -5.83 -28.08 -5.90
N GLY A 720 -5.23 -28.06 -7.07
CA GLY A 720 -5.19 -26.89 -7.93
C GLY A 720 -6.50 -26.67 -8.70
N ASP A 721 -6.68 -25.44 -9.17
CA ASP A 721 -7.83 -24.92 -9.90
C ASP A 721 -7.28 -24.16 -11.14
N GLU A 722 -7.85 -23.04 -11.58
CA GLU A 722 -7.34 -22.30 -12.74
C GLU A 722 -5.85 -21.96 -12.60
N ALA A 723 -5.07 -22.31 -13.62
CA ALA A 723 -3.63 -22.25 -13.57
C ALA A 723 -3.00 -21.64 -14.83
N LYS A 724 -1.72 -21.32 -14.71
CA LYS A 724 -0.91 -20.68 -15.76
C LYS A 724 0.46 -21.32 -15.82
N CYS A 725 1.01 -21.37 -17.02
CA CYS A 725 2.32 -21.97 -17.29
C CYS A 725 3.32 -20.88 -17.68
N GLU A 726 4.58 -21.04 -17.29
CA GLU A 726 5.68 -20.17 -17.73
C GLU A 726 6.99 -20.96 -17.86
N GLU A 727 7.94 -20.47 -18.66
CA GLU A 727 9.28 -21.04 -18.79
C GLU A 727 10.23 -20.41 -17.77
N LEU A 728 10.92 -21.26 -17.02
CA LEU A 728 12.04 -20.87 -16.17
C LEU A 728 13.33 -20.71 -16.99
N PRO A 729 14.37 -20.04 -16.44
CA PRO A 729 15.60 -19.75 -17.20
C PRO A 729 16.34 -20.98 -17.75
N ASP A 730 16.16 -22.16 -17.15
CA ASP A 730 16.77 -23.42 -17.61
C ASP A 730 15.88 -24.25 -18.56
N GLY A 731 14.72 -23.72 -18.94
CA GLY A 731 13.75 -24.37 -19.83
C GLY A 731 12.75 -25.30 -19.13
N SER A 732 12.84 -25.46 -17.80
CA SER A 732 11.78 -26.13 -17.04
C SER A 732 10.46 -25.35 -17.09
N VAL A 733 9.34 -26.05 -16.91
CA VAL A 733 8.00 -25.43 -16.98
C VAL A 733 7.49 -25.20 -15.56
N LEU A 734 7.24 -23.94 -15.22
CA LEU A 734 6.57 -23.53 -13.99
C LEU A 734 5.05 -23.56 -14.18
N LEU A 735 4.35 -24.12 -13.21
CA LEU A 735 2.90 -24.01 -13.06
C LEU A 735 2.59 -23.12 -11.86
N SER A 736 1.71 -22.14 -12.04
CA SER A 736 1.08 -21.36 -10.96
C SER A 736 -0.42 -21.60 -10.98
N SER A 737 -0.97 -22.21 -9.93
CA SER A 737 -2.39 -22.54 -9.80
C SER A 737 -3.07 -21.71 -8.71
N ARG A 738 -4.33 -21.36 -8.96
CA ARG A 738 -5.24 -20.71 -8.03
C ARG A 738 -5.35 -21.51 -6.71
N LYS A 739 -5.30 -20.79 -5.59
CA LYS A 739 -5.44 -21.27 -4.20
C LYS A 739 -6.04 -20.16 -3.36
N HIS A 740 -6.82 -20.48 -2.33
CA HIS A 740 -7.25 -19.48 -1.34
C HIS A 740 -6.04 -18.85 -0.64
N GLY A 741 -5.99 -17.52 -0.56
CA GLY A 741 -4.94 -16.82 0.19
C GLY A 741 -3.56 -16.80 -0.49
N GLY A 742 -3.41 -17.33 -1.71
CA GLY A 742 -2.10 -17.41 -2.37
C GLY A 742 -2.13 -18.18 -3.70
N ARG A 743 -1.06 -18.92 -3.99
CA ARG A 743 -0.91 -19.75 -5.20
C ARG A 743 -0.28 -21.10 -4.84
N PHE A 744 -0.63 -22.12 -5.61
CA PHE A 744 0.15 -23.34 -5.70
C PHE A 744 1.18 -23.22 -6.82
N PHE A 745 2.42 -23.63 -6.55
CA PHE A 745 3.49 -23.70 -7.54
C PHE A 745 3.96 -25.13 -7.72
N ASN A 746 4.29 -25.51 -8.96
CA ASN A 746 5.04 -26.72 -9.25
C ASN A 746 5.97 -26.52 -10.48
N ILE A 747 7.02 -27.32 -10.59
CA ILE A 747 8.02 -27.26 -11.65
C ILE A 747 8.10 -28.61 -12.34
N PHE A 748 8.07 -28.60 -13.67
CA PHE A 748 8.33 -29.76 -14.51
C PHE A 748 9.77 -29.73 -15.04
N ASN A 749 10.54 -30.76 -14.70
CA ASN A 749 11.91 -30.92 -15.19
C ASN A 749 11.94 -31.90 -16.35
N TYR A 750 12.55 -31.48 -17.46
CA TYR A 750 12.74 -32.35 -18.62
C TYR A 750 13.84 -33.38 -18.40
N THR A 751 13.55 -34.63 -18.73
CA THR A 751 14.57 -35.65 -19.02
C THR A 751 14.82 -35.80 -20.53
N ASP A 752 13.81 -35.50 -21.35
CA ASP A 752 13.91 -35.34 -22.81
C ASP A 752 12.94 -34.25 -23.27
N VAL A 753 13.47 -33.04 -23.46
CA VAL A 753 12.70 -31.87 -23.89
C VAL A 753 12.06 -32.07 -25.27
N LYS A 754 12.74 -32.77 -26.19
CA LYS A 754 12.24 -33.00 -27.55
C LYS A 754 10.99 -33.87 -27.55
N LYS A 755 10.90 -34.84 -26.62
CA LYS A 755 9.75 -35.75 -26.48
C LYS A 755 8.75 -35.32 -25.40
N GLY A 756 9.01 -34.23 -24.68
CA GLY A 756 8.15 -33.77 -23.60
C GLY A 756 8.14 -34.73 -22.39
N ARG A 757 9.23 -35.49 -22.18
CA ARG A 757 9.36 -36.44 -21.07
C ARG A 757 10.13 -35.80 -19.92
N GLY A 758 9.72 -36.12 -18.69
CA GLY A 758 10.22 -35.49 -17.49
C GLY A 758 9.32 -35.79 -16.30
N THR A 759 9.53 -35.08 -15.20
CA THR A 759 8.78 -35.27 -13.95
C THR A 759 8.36 -33.94 -13.36
N TRP A 760 7.15 -33.92 -12.80
CA TRP A 760 6.70 -32.86 -11.90
C TRP A 760 7.35 -33.06 -10.52
N GLN A 761 7.72 -31.96 -9.88
CA GLN A 761 8.20 -31.96 -8.50
C GLN A 761 7.03 -32.00 -7.50
N GLN A 762 7.33 -31.82 -6.22
CA GLN A 762 6.32 -31.68 -5.17
C GLN A 762 5.73 -30.27 -5.17
N CYS A 763 4.41 -30.16 -5.40
CA CYS A 763 3.68 -28.89 -5.38
C CYS A 763 3.82 -28.19 -4.01
N ALA A 764 4.04 -26.88 -4.01
CA ALA A 764 4.19 -26.04 -2.82
C ALA A 764 3.22 -24.85 -2.85
N ALA A 765 2.89 -24.29 -1.69
CA ALA A 765 1.95 -23.17 -1.59
C ALA A 765 2.65 -21.89 -1.13
N SER A 766 2.31 -20.76 -1.75
CA SER A 766 2.60 -19.45 -1.16
C SER A 766 1.60 -19.14 -0.05
N GLN A 767 2.13 -18.54 1.01
CA GLN A 767 1.41 -18.21 2.24
C GLN A 767 2.08 -17.02 2.94
N ASP A 768 1.36 -16.36 3.84
CA ASP A 768 1.88 -15.20 4.58
C ASP A 768 3.08 -15.60 5.47
N ASP A 769 3.06 -16.79 6.06
CA ASP A 769 4.11 -17.32 6.93
C ASP A 769 5.46 -17.54 6.22
N ASN A 770 5.43 -17.69 4.90
CA ASN A 770 6.62 -17.88 4.07
C ASN A 770 6.93 -16.66 3.20
N HIS A 771 6.30 -15.51 3.48
CA HIS A 771 6.43 -14.29 2.69
C HIS A 771 6.18 -14.55 1.20
N GLY A 772 5.21 -15.40 0.88
CA GLY A 772 4.84 -15.75 -0.48
C GLY A 772 3.87 -14.75 -1.10
N CYS A 773 3.65 -14.84 -2.42
CA CYS A 773 2.63 -14.01 -3.07
C CYS A 773 1.23 -14.31 -2.50
N ARG A 774 0.53 -13.27 -2.03
CA ARG A 774 -0.78 -13.39 -1.35
C ARG A 774 -1.93 -12.99 -2.27
N ALA A 775 -3.02 -13.75 -2.18
CA ALA A 775 -4.33 -13.40 -2.74
C ALA A 775 -5.35 -13.32 -1.58
N THR A 776 -5.34 -12.18 -0.87
CA THR A 776 -5.96 -12.00 0.45
C THR A 776 -7.42 -12.46 0.45
N ASP A 777 -7.73 -13.51 1.22
CA ASP A 777 -9.07 -14.10 1.38
C ASP A 777 -9.87 -14.26 0.07
N ASN A 778 -9.20 -14.67 -1.00
CA ASN A 778 -9.90 -14.93 -2.27
C ASN A 778 -9.26 -16.06 -3.09
N PHE A 779 -10.06 -16.56 -4.04
CA PHE A 779 -9.63 -17.44 -5.11
C PHE A 779 -9.88 -16.73 -6.44
N THR A 780 -8.82 -16.53 -7.24
CA THR A 780 -8.95 -15.83 -8.54
C THR A 780 -7.93 -16.34 -9.56
N ASN A 781 -8.33 -16.40 -10.83
CA ASN A 781 -7.42 -16.60 -11.95
C ASN A 781 -6.43 -15.42 -12.04
N GLY A 782 -5.18 -15.72 -12.39
CA GLY A 782 -4.12 -14.72 -12.46
C GLY A 782 -2.89 -15.31 -13.14
N GLU A 783 -2.08 -14.45 -13.75
CA GLU A 783 -0.98 -14.81 -14.65
C GLU A 783 0.34 -15.03 -13.94
N ILE A 784 1.21 -15.84 -14.53
CA ILE A 784 2.64 -15.91 -14.18
C ILE A 784 3.46 -15.60 -15.43
N LEU A 785 4.30 -14.57 -15.37
CA LEU A 785 5.12 -14.13 -16.50
C LEU A 785 6.59 -14.06 -16.09
N SER A 786 7.49 -14.56 -16.94
CA SER A 786 8.94 -14.38 -16.77
C SER A 786 9.47 -13.33 -17.75
N VAL A 787 10.20 -12.34 -17.22
CA VAL A 787 10.80 -11.24 -18.01
C VAL A 787 12.27 -11.05 -17.65
N LYS A 788 13.08 -10.57 -18.59
CA LYS A 788 14.45 -10.10 -18.31
C LYS A 788 14.38 -8.68 -17.77
N ALA A 789 15.26 -8.37 -16.81
CA ALA A 789 15.36 -7.06 -16.20
C ALA A 789 16.79 -6.76 -15.73
N VAL A 790 17.08 -5.48 -15.47
CA VAL A 790 18.33 -5.00 -14.89
C VAL A 790 18.06 -4.39 -13.53
N ARG A 791 18.70 -4.92 -12.48
CA ARG A 791 18.61 -4.33 -11.13
C ARG A 791 19.35 -3.00 -11.11
N GLN A 792 18.69 -1.95 -10.63
CA GLN A 792 19.26 -0.60 -10.69
C GLN A 792 20.41 -0.39 -9.71
N GLU A 793 20.40 -1.07 -8.56
CA GLU A 793 21.42 -0.92 -7.52
C GLU A 793 22.83 -1.29 -7.97
N ASP A 794 22.99 -2.37 -8.73
CA ASP A 794 24.28 -2.94 -9.13
C ASP A 794 24.40 -3.20 -10.64
N GLN A 795 23.40 -2.80 -11.43
CA GLN A 795 23.31 -3.00 -12.88
C GLN A 795 23.38 -4.47 -13.31
N LYS A 796 23.00 -5.40 -12.44
CA LYS A 796 23.01 -6.85 -12.74
C LYS A 796 21.77 -7.26 -13.53
N GLU A 797 21.98 -8.02 -14.61
CA GLU A 797 20.89 -8.71 -15.32
C GLU A 797 20.30 -9.83 -14.48
N VAL A 798 18.97 -9.87 -14.39
CA VAL A 798 18.20 -10.88 -13.67
C VAL A 798 16.98 -11.30 -14.49
N THR A 799 16.39 -12.45 -14.15
CA THR A 799 15.05 -12.80 -14.61
C THR A 799 14.07 -12.51 -13.49
N LEU A 800 12.99 -11.77 -13.76
CA LEU A 800 11.91 -11.57 -12.80
C LEU A 800 10.74 -12.49 -13.13
N LEU A 801 10.17 -13.11 -12.09
CA LEU A 801 8.83 -13.67 -12.14
C LEU A 801 7.84 -12.61 -11.68
N LEU A 802 6.75 -12.49 -12.44
CA LEU A 802 5.63 -11.60 -12.17
C LEU A 802 4.38 -12.44 -11.97
N GLN A 803 3.71 -12.33 -10.83
CA GLN A 803 2.47 -13.06 -10.53
C GLN A 803 1.32 -12.09 -10.28
N SER A 804 0.28 -12.13 -11.13
CA SER A 804 -0.90 -11.29 -10.91
C SER A 804 -1.96 -11.99 -10.07
N VAL A 805 -2.54 -11.27 -9.11
CA VAL A 805 -3.66 -11.70 -8.25
C VAL A 805 -4.37 -10.47 -7.61
N PRO A 806 -5.64 -10.58 -7.18
CA PRO A 806 -6.25 -9.60 -6.29
C PRO A 806 -5.54 -9.53 -4.95
N LEU A 807 -5.06 -8.34 -4.58
CA LEU A 807 -4.31 -8.08 -3.35
C LEU A 807 -5.24 -7.89 -2.14
N GLY A 808 -6.50 -7.54 -2.35
CA GLY A 808 -7.50 -7.36 -1.30
C GLY A 808 -8.54 -8.50 -1.21
N PRO A 809 -9.30 -8.57 -0.10
CA PRO A 809 -10.38 -9.53 0.09
C PRO A 809 -11.52 -9.32 -0.92
N GLY A 810 -12.31 -10.37 -1.16
CA GLY A 810 -13.51 -10.27 -2.00
C GLY A 810 -13.25 -9.95 -3.47
N ARG A 811 -12.05 -10.25 -3.99
CA ARG A 811 -11.58 -9.87 -5.33
C ARG A 811 -11.56 -8.34 -5.50
N SER A 812 -10.58 -7.73 -4.85
CA SER A 812 -10.28 -6.31 -4.95
C SER A 812 -8.80 -6.08 -5.17
N HIS A 813 -8.47 -4.94 -5.75
CA HIS A 813 -7.10 -4.44 -5.88
C HIS A 813 -6.18 -5.38 -6.66
N VAL A 814 -6.51 -5.72 -7.90
CA VAL A 814 -5.65 -6.59 -8.71
C VAL A 814 -4.28 -5.94 -8.86
N GLY A 815 -3.24 -6.74 -8.65
CA GLY A 815 -1.86 -6.30 -8.66
C GLY A 815 -0.93 -7.40 -9.13
N ILE A 816 0.36 -7.09 -9.14
CA ILE A 816 1.45 -7.91 -9.67
C ILE A 816 2.53 -8.03 -8.60
N TRP A 817 2.69 -9.22 -8.04
CA TRP A 817 3.86 -9.57 -7.22
C TRP A 817 5.07 -9.81 -8.11
N TYR A 818 6.27 -9.50 -7.62
CA TYR A 818 7.51 -9.82 -8.32
C TYR A 818 8.55 -10.54 -7.45
N LYS A 819 9.39 -11.35 -8.12
CA LYS A 819 10.48 -12.10 -7.50
C LYS A 819 11.66 -12.24 -8.47
N ALA A 820 12.85 -11.80 -8.07
CA ALA A 820 14.08 -12.05 -8.83
C ALA A 820 14.54 -13.51 -8.75
N LEU A 821 14.94 -14.04 -9.90
CA LEU A 821 15.63 -15.30 -10.09
C LEU A 821 17.09 -14.99 -10.48
N GLU A 822 17.96 -14.87 -9.49
CA GLU A 822 19.36 -14.49 -9.69
C GLU A 822 20.25 -15.68 -10.06
N SER A 823 19.86 -16.86 -9.62
CA SER A 823 20.62 -18.09 -9.77
C SER A 823 19.68 -19.29 -9.86
N LYS A 824 20.24 -20.44 -10.23
CA LYS A 824 19.49 -21.71 -10.23
C LYS A 824 18.91 -22.06 -8.85
N ALA A 825 19.49 -21.56 -7.76
CA ALA A 825 18.97 -21.80 -6.41
C ALA A 825 17.56 -21.21 -6.23
N ASP A 826 17.26 -20.08 -6.89
CA ASP A 826 16.01 -19.33 -6.72
C ASP A 826 14.79 -20.00 -7.37
N TYR A 827 15.04 -20.98 -8.25
CA TYR A 827 14.01 -21.79 -8.91
C TYR A 827 14.34 -23.29 -8.88
N ALA A 828 15.15 -23.73 -7.92
CA ALA A 828 15.55 -25.14 -7.79
C ALA A 828 14.38 -26.06 -7.44
N SER A 829 13.38 -25.54 -6.70
CA SER A 829 12.19 -26.28 -6.32
C SER A 829 10.96 -25.39 -6.18
N PRO A 830 9.74 -25.96 -6.25
CA PRO A 830 8.51 -25.20 -6.04
C PRO A 830 8.45 -24.49 -4.69
N ALA A 831 9.03 -25.08 -3.64
CA ALA A 831 9.07 -24.48 -2.30
C ALA A 831 9.92 -23.20 -2.25
N VAL A 832 10.95 -23.09 -3.09
CA VAL A 832 11.76 -21.85 -3.19
C VAL A 832 11.00 -20.78 -3.97
N ILE A 833 10.29 -21.14 -5.03
CA ILE A 833 9.41 -20.22 -5.78
C ILE A 833 8.28 -19.70 -4.89
N ALA A 834 7.68 -20.55 -4.06
CA ALA A 834 6.49 -20.23 -3.28
C ALA A 834 6.73 -19.21 -2.15
N ARG A 835 7.98 -18.96 -1.76
CA ARG A 835 8.34 -18.14 -0.59
C ARG A 835 9.17 -16.91 -0.97
N ASN A 836 9.27 -15.95 -0.06
CA ASN A 836 10.12 -14.75 -0.18
C ASN A 836 9.94 -14.05 -1.53
N TRP A 837 8.68 -13.80 -1.90
CA TRP A 837 8.39 -12.82 -2.95
C TRP A 837 8.79 -11.45 -2.43
N GLU A 838 9.19 -10.56 -3.33
CA GLU A 838 9.71 -9.26 -2.92
C GLU A 838 8.56 -8.35 -2.50
N ASP A 839 7.93 -7.72 -3.49
CA ASP A 839 6.84 -6.80 -3.24
C ASP A 839 5.80 -6.88 -4.37
N PHE A 840 4.80 -6.00 -4.33
CA PHE A 840 3.78 -5.93 -5.36
C PHE A 840 3.53 -4.54 -5.91
N PHE A 841 3.06 -4.48 -7.15
CA PHE A 841 2.47 -3.30 -7.77
C PHE A 841 0.95 -3.45 -7.84
N GLN A 842 0.22 -2.52 -7.24
CA GLN A 842 -1.23 -2.49 -7.36
C GLN A 842 -1.63 -1.81 -8.68
N VAL A 843 -2.38 -2.50 -9.54
CA VAL A 843 -2.80 -1.97 -10.84
C VAL A 843 -4.03 -1.06 -10.71
N THR A 844 -4.94 -1.39 -9.79
CA THR A 844 -6.16 -0.61 -9.51
C THR A 844 -6.52 -0.68 -8.03
N ALA A 845 -7.11 0.40 -7.51
CA ALA A 845 -7.67 0.48 -6.15
C ALA A 845 -9.16 0.11 -6.09
N ARG A 846 -9.73 -0.40 -7.19
CA ARG A 846 -11.14 -0.81 -7.28
C ARG A 846 -11.32 -2.30 -6.97
N ASN A 847 -12.57 -2.69 -6.77
CA ASN A 847 -12.95 -4.10 -6.85
C ASN A 847 -12.60 -4.64 -8.23
N SER A 848 -11.90 -5.77 -8.27
CA SER A 848 -11.27 -6.27 -9.49
C SER A 848 -10.87 -7.72 -9.33
N ALA A 849 -10.98 -8.49 -10.40
CA ALA A 849 -10.91 -9.94 -10.33
C ALA A 849 -9.87 -10.53 -11.28
N TYR A 850 -10.29 -11.20 -12.35
CA TYR A 850 -9.40 -12.03 -13.16
C TYR A 850 -8.40 -11.14 -13.90
N SER A 851 -7.20 -11.66 -14.16
CA SER A 851 -6.20 -10.95 -14.94
C SER A 851 -5.35 -11.89 -15.79
N THR A 852 -4.83 -11.36 -16.89
CA THR A 852 -3.80 -11.99 -17.72
C THR A 852 -2.77 -10.95 -18.18
N MET A 853 -1.58 -11.39 -18.57
CA MET A 853 -0.56 -10.50 -19.12
C MET A 853 0.37 -11.20 -20.10
N ILE A 854 0.90 -10.43 -21.04
CA ILE A 854 1.91 -10.84 -22.02
C ILE A 854 3.07 -9.83 -22.01
N GLN A 855 4.28 -10.31 -22.28
CA GLN A 855 5.37 -9.43 -22.67
C GLN A 855 5.23 -9.08 -24.15
N LEU A 856 5.31 -7.79 -24.47
CA LEU A 856 5.26 -7.25 -25.82
C LEU A 856 6.62 -7.28 -26.50
N HIS A 857 6.64 -7.13 -27.82
CA HIS A 857 7.87 -7.09 -28.62
C HIS A 857 8.89 -6.03 -28.17
N ASP A 858 8.41 -4.90 -27.63
CA ASP A 858 9.27 -3.83 -27.11
C ASP A 858 9.68 -4.00 -25.64
N GLY A 859 9.40 -5.17 -25.06
CA GLY A 859 9.79 -5.53 -23.70
C GLY A 859 8.80 -5.09 -22.62
N SER A 860 7.88 -4.17 -22.92
CA SER A 860 6.82 -3.77 -21.99
C SER A 860 5.79 -4.88 -21.78
N ILE A 861 4.91 -4.71 -20.80
CA ILE A 861 3.93 -5.71 -20.39
C ILE A 861 2.53 -5.18 -20.71
N ALA A 862 1.78 -5.94 -21.51
CA ALA A 862 0.35 -5.72 -21.66
C ALA A 862 -0.38 -6.46 -20.54
N PHE A 863 -1.12 -5.71 -19.72
CA PHE A 863 -1.88 -6.22 -18.59
C PHE A 863 -3.37 -6.02 -18.83
N ALA A 864 -4.14 -7.10 -18.72
CA ALA A 864 -5.58 -7.15 -18.92
C ALA A 864 -6.26 -7.64 -17.64
N TRP A 865 -7.36 -7.00 -17.22
CA TRP A 865 -8.06 -7.38 -15.99
C TRP A 865 -9.54 -7.01 -15.98
N GLU A 866 -10.27 -7.64 -15.04
CA GLU A 866 -11.66 -7.34 -14.73
C GLU A 866 -11.77 -6.28 -13.62
N GLU A 867 -12.54 -5.21 -13.83
CA GLU A 867 -12.81 -4.17 -12.83
C GLU A 867 -14.31 -3.98 -12.61
N ALA A 868 -14.77 -3.99 -11.36
CA ALA A 868 -16.20 -4.01 -11.05
C ALA A 868 -16.87 -2.66 -11.34
N THR A 869 -18.02 -2.71 -12.02
CA THR A 869 -18.87 -1.54 -12.30
C THR A 869 -20.04 -1.44 -11.33
N TYR A 870 -20.79 -2.52 -11.10
CA TYR A 870 -21.87 -2.62 -10.11
C TYR A 870 -22.23 -4.09 -9.85
N ASP A 871 -22.69 -4.47 -8.65
CA ASP A 871 -23.16 -5.84 -8.32
C ASP A 871 -22.28 -7.01 -8.81
N GLN A 872 -20.94 -6.86 -8.81
CA GLN A 872 -19.97 -7.81 -9.39
C GLN A 872 -20.07 -8.04 -10.91
N ALA A 873 -20.74 -7.16 -11.64
CA ALA A 873 -20.55 -6.99 -13.07
C ALA A 873 -19.19 -6.30 -13.31
N TYR A 874 -18.41 -6.79 -14.27
CA TYR A 874 -17.06 -6.31 -14.54
C TYR A 874 -16.96 -5.64 -15.91
N THR A 875 -16.11 -4.63 -16.00
CA THR A 875 -15.60 -4.05 -17.25
C THR A 875 -14.21 -4.60 -17.50
N GLU A 876 -13.92 -4.89 -18.77
CA GLU A 876 -12.63 -5.41 -19.21
C GLU A 876 -11.67 -4.26 -19.45
N MET A 877 -10.55 -4.29 -18.75
CA MET A 877 -9.58 -3.21 -18.68
C MET A 877 -8.25 -3.61 -19.30
N PHE A 878 -7.52 -2.61 -19.79
CA PHE A 878 -6.18 -2.78 -20.35
C PHE A 878 -5.23 -1.67 -19.90
N ARG A 879 -3.98 -2.03 -19.61
CA ARG A 879 -2.88 -1.09 -19.36
C ARG A 879 -1.56 -1.67 -19.87
N ARG A 880 -0.71 -0.80 -20.44
CA ARG A 880 0.70 -1.11 -20.69
C ARG A 880 1.54 -0.70 -19.49
N LEU A 881 2.41 -1.59 -19.05
CA LEU A 881 3.27 -1.43 -17.88
C LEU A 881 4.73 -1.67 -18.25
N THR A 882 5.63 -1.02 -17.53
CA THR A 882 7.08 -1.30 -17.57
C THR A 882 7.52 -2.09 -16.34
N VAL A 883 8.67 -2.77 -16.41
CA VAL A 883 9.29 -3.40 -15.23
C VAL A 883 9.66 -2.34 -14.18
N GLU A 884 10.10 -1.16 -14.63
CA GLU A 884 10.42 -0.03 -13.78
C GLU A 884 9.21 0.44 -12.96
N GLU A 885 8.03 0.58 -13.59
CA GLU A 885 6.79 0.89 -12.87
C GLU A 885 6.39 -0.21 -11.88
N ILE A 886 6.39 -1.48 -12.30
CA ILE A 886 5.97 -2.62 -11.46
C ILE A 886 6.86 -2.78 -10.23
N THR A 887 8.13 -2.40 -10.33
CA THR A 887 9.11 -2.61 -9.26
C THR A 887 9.49 -1.32 -8.54
N CYS A 888 8.76 -0.23 -8.80
CA CYS A 888 9.01 1.11 -8.26
C CYS A 888 10.49 1.51 -8.39
N GLY A 889 11.05 1.32 -9.59
CA GLY A 889 12.43 1.68 -9.93
C GLY A 889 13.50 0.68 -9.46
N LYS A 890 13.15 -0.43 -8.80
CA LYS A 890 14.14 -1.42 -8.35
C LYS A 890 14.80 -2.16 -9.52
N TYR A 891 14.04 -2.42 -10.57
CA TYR A 891 14.49 -3.10 -11.79
C TYR A 891 14.01 -2.34 -13.03
N LYS A 892 14.72 -2.49 -14.16
CA LYS A 892 14.37 -1.89 -15.45
C LYS A 892 14.31 -2.90 -16.57
#